data_AF-A0A0E0WEA3-F1
#
_entry.id   AF-A0A0E0WEA3-F1
#
_cell.length_a   1.000
_cell.length_b   1.000
_cell.length_c   1.000
_cell.angle_alpha   90.00
_cell.angle_beta   90.00
_cell.angle_gamma   90.00
#
_symmetry.space_group_name_H-M   'P 1'
#
loop_
_entity.id
_entity.type
_entity.pdbx_description
1 polymer ?
#
loop_
_entity_poly.entity_id
_entity_poly.type
_entity_poly.pdbx_seq_one_letter_code
_entity_poly.pdbx_strand_id
1 'polypeptide(L)'
;MLNEEQNSKGLEEKGGENRNEKEAPLKGIHSKIPSFKQALEQTLNKIKSSKEFFKQLLHNKKKLYIALGALLLLIALIVALSLLLGHKKESQPASLQSATTNSETPNDTNNANNTEAEGQIENLDLPDLIGKDSLKRSDENQVDAMMKKASLLYEQGQKDEALHLFDKAASFSQGIASHNLGVIKFKEKDFNGALDLFDSSIASKENASVSAIDALVSAYHLQDSDLYYHYLKIARDTLYKDYKKSFYSYAYALKSYYAGEYFEALSPLMHPNSNAFLKPNARLASKLFLMFKDETNAYQQLQKSANAQDGLALGLLQARLGHYKQALEHLQHYLHNYPKDLNALMALELVSLKKGDTLKASEALKLASHTKEDTLLANSFYPIKPTINPIFLDKERAKERFWNTQYFEGKRDFIYRLLFYYAPFKVLDSKETLGVIEEGLFLLDSDAKKDLEGASLAFKRGRLMAIADKNALKGLKALENKRLKEALSFFDLSLKNSPNNALLHYNTGLIYAQLENYHKAYFHFLRAFHLNSADYLSAIFAILASHFTHEDTTELLREITENFYSQDFSSPTQKALLSSLIAYLNYRTNWDMDWLKNAPKKIPFYYALEAVFAKESKDKKLMVQSFGNLKKMLPKDLISNIFYEIVSYYDASIRHTLSIYTLLDSHKISWDQTMQGPILGRHFYTYMGFMVNDLDHQEKLLEQKIASLEEGQAPNDWLENLALVSLFQGRYEKASALYQNLISDLKDNEVRLKILAGLTYIAQNNYNNAALWLELGKLDEPNNENIRYALGLLYQRKGDLKSALNHFLAIKTSDFSSPYFDFEIDTNLLKERLNQEKKGEFLE
;
A
#
# COMPACT_ATOMS: atom_id res chain seq x y z
N MET A 1 13.67 86.17 1.84
CA MET A 1 14.97 85.59 2.24
C MET A 1 14.98 84.17 1.67
N LEU A 2 15.09 83.98 0.35
CA LEU A 2 15.94 84.53 -0.72
C LEU A 2 16.84 83.35 -1.10
N ASN A 3 16.86 82.80 -2.30
CA ASN A 3 16.25 83.09 -3.60
C ASN A 3 16.69 81.89 -4.47
N GLU A 4 16.04 81.43 -5.52
CA GLU A 4 14.87 81.83 -6.30
C GLU A 4 14.66 80.62 -7.25
N GLU A 5 13.46 80.02 -7.32
CA GLU A 5 12.41 80.33 -8.31
C GLU A 5 12.66 79.64 -9.67
N GLN A 6 11.67 79.07 -10.37
CA GLN A 6 10.22 79.34 -10.48
C GLN A 6 9.51 78.00 -10.82
N ASN A 7 8.42 77.60 -10.14
CA ASN A 7 6.99 77.96 -10.36
C ASN A 7 6.45 77.55 -11.74
N SER A 8 5.25 76.95 -11.90
CA SER A 8 3.96 77.23 -11.24
C SER A 8 3.04 75.97 -11.26
N LYS A 9 2.28 75.65 -10.19
CA LYS A 9 0.84 76.00 -9.96
C LYS A 9 0.04 76.10 -11.27
N GLY A 10 -1.07 75.41 -11.51
CA GLY A 10 -2.17 74.93 -10.66
C GLY A 10 -3.47 75.34 -11.39
N LEU A 11 -4.58 74.59 -11.25
CA LEU A 11 -5.96 75.10 -11.27
C LEU A 11 -6.99 73.95 -11.30
N GLU A 12 -7.91 74.01 -10.34
CA GLU A 12 -9.24 73.44 -10.42
C GLU A 12 -10.06 74.20 -11.47
N GLU A 13 -10.92 73.50 -12.23
CA GLU A 13 -12.15 74.13 -12.72
C GLU A 13 -13.29 73.12 -12.89
N LYS A 14 -14.48 73.61 -12.50
CA LYS A 14 -15.77 72.92 -12.44
C LYS A 14 -16.48 72.98 -13.79
N GLY A 15 -17.22 71.90 -14.08
CA GLY A 15 -18.63 71.96 -14.53
C GLY A 15 -18.94 72.37 -15.98
N GLY A 16 -19.58 71.45 -16.72
CA GLY A 16 -20.27 71.75 -17.97
C GLY A 16 -20.97 70.50 -18.54
N GLU A 17 -22.26 70.36 -18.27
CA GLU A 17 -23.15 69.30 -18.77
C GLU A 17 -23.56 69.50 -20.25
N ASN A 18 -23.98 68.37 -20.85
CA ASN A 18 -25.07 68.19 -21.83
C ASN A 18 -24.79 68.26 -23.35
N ARG A 19 -24.70 67.10 -24.03
CA ARG A 19 -25.82 66.37 -24.72
C ARG A 19 -25.35 65.43 -25.85
N ASN A 20 -25.83 64.17 -25.77
CA ASN A 20 -26.30 63.23 -26.82
C ASN A 20 -25.38 62.91 -28.04
N GLU A 21 -25.17 61.67 -28.50
CA GLU A 21 -25.90 60.40 -28.35
C GLU A 21 -25.02 59.20 -28.82
N LYS A 22 -25.25 58.02 -28.22
CA LYS A 22 -25.09 56.63 -28.74
C LYS A 22 -23.68 56.06 -29.06
N GLU A 23 -23.17 55.22 -28.15
CA GLU A 23 -23.05 53.74 -28.25
C GLU A 23 -22.07 53.19 -27.18
N ALA A 24 -22.35 51.99 -26.65
CA ALA A 24 -21.79 51.46 -25.40
C ALA A 24 -20.34 50.93 -25.49
N PRO A 25 -19.59 50.96 -24.36
CA PRO A 25 -18.98 49.71 -23.87
C PRO A 25 -19.02 49.51 -22.34
N LEU A 26 -18.85 48.24 -21.96
CA LEU A 26 -18.97 47.63 -20.63
C LEU A 26 -18.05 48.23 -19.54
N LYS A 27 -18.61 48.44 -18.34
CA LYS A 27 -17.86 48.78 -17.11
C LYS A 27 -17.29 47.53 -16.45
N GLY A 28 -16.02 47.65 -16.06
CA GLY A 28 -15.28 46.67 -15.26
C GLY A 28 -15.67 46.66 -13.79
N ILE A 29 -15.45 45.51 -13.16
CA ILE A 29 -15.50 45.31 -11.71
C ILE A 29 -14.05 45.24 -11.23
N HIS A 30 -13.63 46.25 -10.47
CA HIS A 30 -12.43 46.18 -9.64
C HIS A 30 -12.66 45.13 -8.53
N SER A 31 -11.95 44.01 -8.58
CA SER A 31 -11.84 43.09 -7.45
C SER A 31 -10.84 43.65 -6.43
N LYS A 32 -11.33 43.94 -5.22
CA LYS A 32 -10.47 44.11 -4.04
C LYS A 32 -9.93 42.72 -3.65
N ILE A 33 -8.79 42.34 -4.20
CA ILE A 33 -8.02 41.16 -3.76
C ILE A 33 -7.11 41.64 -2.61
N PRO A 34 -7.17 41.03 -1.41
CA PRO A 34 -6.23 41.35 -0.34
C PRO A 34 -4.83 40.87 -0.71
N SER A 35 -3.79 41.59 -0.27
CA SER A 35 -2.40 41.20 -0.54
C SER A 35 -2.09 39.83 0.07
N PHE A 36 -1.18 39.08 -0.57
CA PHE A 36 -0.77 37.72 -0.18
C PHE A 36 -0.45 37.59 1.33
N LYS A 37 0.15 38.63 1.93
CA LYS A 37 0.43 38.71 3.37
C LYS A 37 -0.84 38.70 4.23
N GLN A 38 -1.89 39.42 3.82
CA GLN A 38 -3.18 39.44 4.53
C GLN A 38 -3.96 38.14 4.35
N ALA A 39 -3.89 37.50 3.18
CA ALA A 39 -4.51 36.20 2.95
C ALA A 39 -3.88 35.13 3.85
N LEU A 40 -2.54 35.11 3.96
CA LEU A 40 -1.78 34.18 4.80
C LEU A 40 -2.01 34.39 6.31
N GLU A 41 -2.04 35.65 6.78
CA GLU A 41 -2.37 35.97 8.17
C GLU A 41 -3.82 35.59 8.52
N GLN A 42 -4.75 35.73 7.57
CA GLN A 42 -6.15 35.32 7.78
C GLN A 42 -6.34 33.81 7.87
N THR A 43 -5.61 33.01 7.08
CA THR A 43 -5.64 31.54 7.21
C THR A 43 -4.97 31.08 8.50
N LEU A 44 -3.82 31.66 8.87
CA LEU A 44 -3.13 31.35 10.13
C LEU A 44 -3.97 31.72 11.36
N ASN A 45 -4.74 32.81 11.32
CA ASN A 45 -5.63 33.21 12.41
C ASN A 45 -6.91 32.37 12.49
N LYS A 46 -7.46 31.88 11.36
CA LYS A 46 -8.64 30.99 11.37
C LYS A 46 -8.38 29.67 12.09
N ILE A 47 -7.16 29.14 12.03
CA ILE A 47 -6.75 27.88 12.69
C ILE A 47 -6.77 28.01 14.23
N LYS A 48 -6.62 29.22 14.78
CA LYS A 48 -6.71 29.48 16.24
C LYS A 48 -8.15 29.57 16.79
N SER A 49 -9.18 29.65 15.93
CA SER A 49 -10.52 30.16 16.31
C SER A 49 -11.65 29.13 16.46
N SER A 50 -11.40 27.82 16.36
CA SER A 50 -12.46 26.79 16.48
C SER A 50 -13.23 26.86 17.81
N LYS A 51 -12.58 27.37 18.87
CA LYS A 51 -13.18 27.62 20.20
C LYS A 51 -14.15 28.81 20.22
N GLU A 52 -13.98 29.81 19.37
CA GLU A 52 -14.86 31.00 19.30
C GLU A 52 -16.14 30.72 18.49
N PHE A 53 -16.05 29.84 17.49
CA PHE A 53 -17.20 29.41 16.69
C PHE A 53 -18.30 28.76 17.55
N PHE A 54 -17.91 27.87 18.47
CA PHE A 54 -18.85 27.24 19.42
C PHE A 54 -19.45 28.25 20.42
N LYS A 55 -18.69 29.29 20.79
CA LYS A 55 -19.17 30.37 21.67
C LYS A 55 -20.20 31.27 20.99
N GLN A 56 -20.03 31.56 19.69
CA GLN A 56 -21.00 32.32 18.89
C GLN A 56 -22.29 31.52 18.61
N LEU A 57 -22.20 30.21 18.44
CA LEU A 57 -23.36 29.35 18.20
C LEU A 57 -24.34 29.33 19.40
N LEU A 58 -23.80 29.38 20.63
CA LEU A 58 -24.58 29.43 21.87
C LEU A 58 -25.29 30.77 22.13
N HIS A 59 -24.81 31.88 21.54
CA HIS A 59 -25.38 33.21 21.78
C HIS A 59 -26.54 33.58 20.85
N ASN A 60 -26.66 32.91 19.69
CA ASN A 60 -27.68 33.25 18.70
C ASN A 60 -28.82 32.22 18.71
N LYS A 61 -29.79 32.43 19.60
CA LYS A 61 -30.94 31.54 19.83
C LYS A 61 -31.65 31.15 18.53
N LYS A 62 -31.73 32.04 17.54
CA LYS A 62 -32.38 31.75 16.25
C LYS A 62 -31.65 30.68 15.44
N LYS A 63 -30.31 30.71 15.39
CA LYS A 63 -29.50 29.69 14.71
C LYS A 63 -29.46 28.38 15.50
N LEU A 64 -29.50 28.45 16.83
CA LEU A 64 -29.61 27.28 17.70
C LEU A 64 -30.94 26.54 17.47
N TYR A 65 -32.07 27.25 17.38
CA TYR A 65 -33.38 26.64 17.09
C TYR A 65 -33.46 26.04 15.68
N ILE A 66 -32.78 26.64 14.68
CA ILE A 66 -32.68 26.05 13.34
C ILE A 66 -31.86 24.75 13.37
N ALA A 67 -30.74 24.74 14.09
CA ALA A 67 -29.91 23.54 14.25
C ALA A 67 -30.64 22.42 15.03
N LEU A 68 -31.35 22.77 16.09
CA LEU A 68 -32.19 21.83 16.86
C LEU A 68 -33.38 21.31 16.03
N GLY A 69 -33.99 22.16 15.21
CA GLY A 69 -35.06 21.77 14.28
C GLY A 69 -34.57 20.80 13.20
N ALA A 70 -33.38 21.04 12.64
CA ALA A 70 -32.75 20.11 11.69
C ALA A 70 -32.41 18.76 12.33
N LEU A 71 -31.97 18.76 13.60
CA LEU A 71 -31.69 17.54 14.36
C LEU A 71 -32.98 16.75 14.65
N LEU A 72 -34.06 17.42 15.03
CA LEU A 72 -35.37 16.79 15.26
C LEU A 72 -35.96 16.19 13.97
N LEU A 73 -35.80 16.87 12.84
CA LEU A 73 -36.19 16.34 11.52
C LEU A 73 -35.39 15.08 11.16
N LEU A 74 -34.09 15.06 11.45
CA LEU A 74 -33.23 13.90 11.20
C LEU A 74 -33.66 12.70 12.07
N ILE A 75 -33.96 12.93 13.36
CA ILE A 75 -34.42 11.90 14.28
C ILE A 75 -35.79 11.35 13.84
N ALA A 76 -36.72 12.23 13.44
CA ALA A 76 -38.03 11.81 12.92
C ALA A 76 -37.90 10.96 11.65
N LEU A 77 -36.95 11.29 10.77
CA LEU A 77 -36.66 10.51 9.57
C LEU A 77 -36.12 9.11 9.90
N ILE A 78 -35.25 9.00 10.90
CA ILE A 78 -34.71 7.72 11.38
C ILE A 78 -35.81 6.85 11.99
N VAL A 79 -36.72 7.45 12.78
CA VAL A 79 -37.87 6.74 13.36
C VAL A 79 -38.84 6.26 12.27
N ALA A 80 -39.12 7.10 11.27
CA ALA A 80 -39.97 6.72 10.13
C ALA A 80 -39.36 5.57 9.30
N LEU A 81 -38.04 5.58 9.07
CA LEU A 81 -37.34 4.46 8.44
C LEU A 81 -37.38 3.18 9.28
N SER A 82 -37.28 3.28 10.60
CA SER A 82 -37.35 2.12 11.49
C SER A 82 -38.74 1.49 11.54
N LEU A 83 -39.81 2.28 11.39
CA LEU A 83 -41.19 1.79 11.32
C LEU A 83 -41.51 1.10 9.97
N LEU A 84 -40.91 1.56 8.88
CA LEU A 84 -41.07 0.96 7.54
C LEU A 84 -40.40 -0.42 7.40
N LEU A 85 -39.43 -0.75 8.25
CA LEU A 85 -38.71 -2.03 8.24
C LEU A 85 -39.34 -3.11 9.14
N GLY A 86 -40.40 -2.78 9.88
CA GLY A 86 -40.97 -3.62 10.95
C GLY A 86 -42.18 -4.51 10.60
N HIS A 87 -42.46 -4.82 9.32
CA HIS A 87 -43.55 -5.75 8.96
C HIS A 87 -43.05 -6.96 8.17
N LYS A 88 -42.83 -8.08 8.87
CA LYS A 88 -42.76 -9.43 8.31
C LYS A 88 -43.83 -10.29 8.96
N LYS A 89 -44.66 -10.92 8.12
CA LYS A 89 -45.80 -11.78 8.46
C LYS A 89 -45.34 -13.17 8.92
N GLU A 90 -45.96 -13.66 9.98
CA GLU A 90 -45.99 -15.06 10.42
C GLU A 90 -46.76 -15.96 9.43
N SER A 91 -46.31 -17.21 9.29
CA SER A 91 -47.17 -18.33 8.91
C SER A 91 -46.58 -19.66 9.40
N GLN A 92 -47.36 -20.38 10.22
CA GLN A 92 -47.14 -21.74 10.71
C GLN A 92 -47.55 -22.82 9.68
N PRO A 93 -47.21 -24.11 9.90
CA PRO A 93 -46.96 -25.10 8.85
C PRO A 93 -48.18 -25.97 8.50
N ALA A 94 -48.16 -26.57 7.30
CA ALA A 94 -49.07 -27.64 6.92
C ALA A 94 -48.28 -28.83 6.34
N SER A 95 -48.58 -30.00 6.91
CA SER A 95 -48.20 -31.35 6.52
C SER A 95 -48.73 -31.77 5.14
N LEU A 96 -48.01 -32.65 4.42
CA LEU A 96 -48.58 -33.84 3.76
C LEU A 96 -47.50 -34.75 3.13
N GLN A 97 -47.78 -36.04 3.22
CA GLN A 97 -46.99 -37.19 2.78
C GLN A 97 -47.12 -37.48 1.26
N SER A 98 -46.11 -38.22 0.77
CA SER A 98 -46.16 -39.32 -0.23
C SER A 98 -46.74 -39.09 -1.63
N ALA A 99 -45.91 -39.37 -2.66
CA ALA A 99 -46.22 -40.40 -3.66
C ALA A 99 -44.99 -40.71 -4.54
N THR A 100 -44.70 -42.00 -4.63
CA THR A 100 -43.83 -42.71 -5.57
C THR A 100 -44.33 -42.64 -7.02
N THR A 101 -43.43 -42.66 -8.00
CA THR A 101 -43.58 -43.48 -9.22
C THR A 101 -42.25 -43.76 -9.91
N ASN A 102 -42.07 -45.03 -10.27
CA ASN A 102 -40.98 -45.61 -11.05
C ASN A 102 -41.09 -45.24 -12.54
N SER A 103 -39.97 -45.23 -13.25
CA SER A 103 -39.91 -45.69 -14.64
C SER A 103 -38.49 -46.15 -15.01
N GLU A 104 -38.44 -47.32 -15.64
CA GLU A 104 -37.28 -48.11 -16.03
C GLU A 104 -36.50 -47.56 -17.25
N THR A 105 -35.22 -47.97 -17.28
CA THR A 105 -34.11 -48.01 -18.28
C THR A 105 -34.48 -48.37 -19.74
N PRO A 106 -33.63 -48.14 -20.80
CA PRO A 106 -32.23 -48.65 -20.88
C PRO A 106 -31.14 -47.90 -21.70
N ASN A 107 -29.89 -48.17 -21.24
CA ASN A 107 -28.59 -48.33 -21.92
C ASN A 107 -28.24 -47.57 -23.23
N ASP A 108 -27.11 -46.84 -23.24
CA ASP A 108 -25.84 -47.36 -23.78
C ASP A 108 -24.58 -46.48 -23.51
N THR A 109 -23.62 -47.10 -22.82
CA THR A 109 -22.13 -47.12 -22.97
C THR A 109 -21.31 -45.90 -23.48
N ASN A 110 -20.48 -45.29 -22.61
CA ASN A 110 -19.01 -45.52 -22.47
C ASN A 110 -18.22 -44.36 -21.79
N ASN A 111 -17.84 -44.61 -20.53
CA ASN A 111 -16.57 -44.36 -19.82
C ASN A 111 -15.73 -43.08 -20.02
N ALA A 112 -15.45 -42.36 -18.91
CA ALA A 112 -14.27 -42.63 -18.06
C ALA A 112 -14.18 -41.75 -16.78
N ASN A 113 -13.95 -42.44 -15.65
CA ASN A 113 -13.20 -42.06 -14.44
C ASN A 113 -13.82 -41.12 -13.37
N ASN A 114 -14.31 -41.73 -12.29
CA ASN A 114 -13.91 -41.42 -10.90
C ASN A 114 -14.37 -42.56 -9.98
N THR A 115 -13.43 -43.39 -9.53
CA THR A 115 -13.65 -44.41 -8.50
C THR A 115 -13.03 -43.90 -7.21
N GLU A 116 -13.87 -43.74 -6.19
CA GLU A 116 -13.49 -43.63 -4.80
C GLU A 116 -12.77 -44.92 -4.41
N ALA A 117 -11.58 -44.78 -3.81
CA ALA A 117 -10.85 -45.89 -3.25
C ALA A 117 -11.49 -46.25 -1.90
N GLU A 118 -12.32 -47.29 -1.93
CA GLU A 118 -12.60 -48.14 -0.76
C GLU A 118 -11.27 -48.67 -0.22
N GLY A 119 -10.84 -48.12 0.92
CA GLY A 119 -9.76 -48.65 1.73
C GLY A 119 -10.26 -49.86 2.50
N GLN A 120 -9.81 -51.03 2.04
CA GLN A 120 -10.01 -52.36 2.58
C GLN A 120 -10.05 -52.43 4.12
N ILE A 121 -11.11 -53.08 4.60
CA ILE A 121 -11.27 -53.59 5.96
C ILE A 121 -10.22 -54.68 6.17
N GLU A 122 -9.19 -54.39 6.96
CA GLU A 122 -8.45 -55.42 7.65
C GLU A 122 -9.34 -55.89 8.81
N ASN A 123 -9.99 -57.04 8.65
CA ASN A 123 -10.64 -57.73 9.75
C ASN A 123 -9.58 -58.04 10.81
N LEU A 124 -9.50 -57.20 11.85
CA LEU A 124 -8.89 -57.62 13.10
C LEU A 124 -9.85 -58.59 13.78
N ASP A 125 -9.64 -59.88 13.54
CA ASP A 125 -10.08 -60.93 14.44
C ASP A 125 -9.48 -60.65 15.83
N LEU A 126 -10.29 -60.04 16.69
CA LEU A 126 -10.01 -60.00 18.12
C LEU A 126 -10.20 -61.41 18.67
N PRO A 127 -9.22 -61.97 19.41
CA PRO A 127 -9.32 -63.33 19.91
C PRO A 127 -10.53 -63.49 20.83
N ASP A 128 -11.19 -64.63 20.68
CA ASP A 128 -12.36 -65.07 21.43
C ASP A 128 -12.11 -64.93 22.95
N LEU A 129 -12.86 -64.06 23.61
CA LEU A 129 -12.66 -63.66 25.00
C LEU A 129 -13.18 -64.70 26.02
N ILE A 130 -13.47 -65.93 25.59
CA ILE A 130 -13.86 -67.03 26.48
C ILE A 130 -13.08 -68.31 26.12
N GLY A 131 -11.78 -68.29 26.39
CA GLY A 131 -10.97 -69.51 26.49
C GLY A 131 -10.83 -69.93 27.95
N LYS A 132 -11.37 -71.10 28.31
CA LYS A 132 -11.06 -71.77 29.58
C LYS A 132 -9.56 -72.04 29.64
N ASP A 133 -8.95 -71.69 30.77
CA ASP A 133 -7.55 -71.89 31.15
C ASP A 133 -6.51 -70.99 30.47
N SER A 134 -6.31 -69.78 31.02
CA SER A 134 -4.96 -69.31 31.39
C SER A 134 -5.01 -68.09 32.31
N LEU A 135 -4.31 -68.23 33.44
CA LEU A 135 -4.20 -67.29 34.54
C LEU A 135 -3.38 -66.02 34.19
N LYS A 136 -3.85 -64.89 34.74
CA LYS A 136 -3.17 -63.60 35.01
C LYS A 136 -2.91 -62.66 33.83
N ARG A 137 -3.94 -61.91 33.43
CA ARG A 137 -3.83 -60.58 32.78
C ARG A 137 -4.76 -59.62 33.54
N SER A 138 -4.32 -58.39 33.84
CA SER A 138 -5.00 -57.46 34.76
C SER A 138 -6.38 -57.01 34.26
N ASP A 139 -7.32 -56.86 35.18
CA ASP A 139 -8.71 -56.40 34.93
C ASP A 139 -8.76 -55.04 34.18
N GLU A 140 -7.77 -54.16 34.39
CA GLU A 140 -7.62 -52.87 33.68
C GLU A 140 -7.58 -53.00 32.15
N ASN A 141 -6.90 -54.01 31.60
CA ASN A 141 -6.79 -54.17 30.14
C ASN A 141 -8.10 -54.62 29.49
N GLN A 142 -8.94 -55.35 30.24
CA GLN A 142 -10.27 -55.76 29.77
C GLN A 142 -11.24 -54.59 29.81
N VAL A 143 -11.19 -53.78 30.87
CA VAL A 143 -11.97 -52.53 30.95
C VAL A 143 -11.61 -51.61 29.80
N ASP A 144 -10.32 -51.34 29.55
CA ASP A 144 -9.87 -50.47 28.46
C ASP A 144 -10.35 -50.94 27.07
N ALA A 145 -10.37 -52.26 26.81
CA ALA A 145 -10.88 -52.81 25.56
C ALA A 145 -12.41 -52.61 25.43
N MET A 146 -13.16 -52.82 26.52
CA MET A 146 -14.59 -52.54 26.54
C MET A 146 -14.88 -51.05 26.32
N MET A 147 -14.09 -50.16 26.93
CA MET A 147 -14.24 -48.70 26.78
C MET A 147 -13.92 -48.22 25.36
N LYS A 148 -12.89 -48.77 24.71
CA LYS A 148 -12.58 -48.45 23.31
C LYS A 148 -13.70 -48.86 22.37
N LYS A 149 -14.23 -50.08 22.56
CA LYS A 149 -15.37 -50.58 21.77
C LYS A 149 -16.62 -49.74 22.00
N ALA A 150 -16.95 -49.45 23.24
CA ALA A 150 -18.11 -48.63 23.60
C ALA A 150 -18.01 -47.20 23.02
N SER A 151 -16.83 -46.59 23.07
CA SER A 151 -16.59 -45.27 22.48
C SER A 151 -16.79 -45.26 20.96
N LEU A 152 -16.32 -46.31 20.27
CA LEU A 152 -16.45 -46.45 18.83
C LEU A 152 -17.90 -46.69 18.39
N LEU A 153 -18.63 -47.54 19.13
CA LEU A 153 -20.08 -47.74 18.90
C LEU A 153 -20.86 -46.45 19.12
N TYR A 154 -20.48 -45.66 20.13
CA TYR A 154 -21.08 -44.37 20.40
C TYR A 154 -20.84 -43.38 19.25
N GLU A 155 -19.60 -43.28 18.75
CA GLU A 155 -19.25 -42.43 17.60
C GLU A 155 -19.95 -42.86 16.30
N GLN A 156 -20.29 -44.15 16.17
CA GLN A 156 -21.08 -44.71 15.07
C GLN A 156 -22.61 -44.53 15.24
N GLY A 157 -23.05 -43.89 16.33
CA GLY A 157 -24.48 -43.64 16.61
C GLY A 157 -25.22 -44.80 17.28
N GLN A 158 -24.53 -45.91 17.61
CA GLN A 158 -25.10 -47.07 18.30
C GLN A 158 -25.08 -46.85 19.82
N LYS A 159 -25.86 -45.87 20.27
CA LYS A 159 -25.82 -45.35 21.64
C LYS A 159 -26.22 -46.38 22.69
N ASP A 160 -27.23 -47.21 22.45
CA ASP A 160 -27.73 -48.16 23.45
C ASP A 160 -26.72 -49.30 23.72
N GLU A 161 -26.07 -49.80 22.67
CA GLU A 161 -25.02 -50.82 22.80
C GLU A 161 -23.75 -50.26 23.45
N ALA A 162 -23.42 -49.00 23.15
CA ALA A 162 -22.34 -48.29 23.80
C ALA A 162 -22.61 -48.11 25.31
N LEU A 163 -23.79 -47.62 25.67
CA LEU A 163 -24.21 -47.45 27.07
C LEU A 163 -24.20 -48.77 27.84
N HIS A 164 -24.71 -49.85 27.25
CA HIS A 164 -24.67 -51.17 27.87
C HIS A 164 -23.24 -51.67 28.11
N LEU A 165 -22.29 -51.40 27.18
CA LEU A 165 -20.88 -51.73 27.39
C LEU A 165 -20.21 -50.82 28.44
N PHE A 166 -20.61 -49.55 28.55
CA PHE A 166 -20.16 -48.66 29.62
C PHE A 166 -20.64 -49.11 30.99
N ASP A 167 -21.92 -49.49 31.12
CA ASP A 167 -22.48 -50.05 32.37
C ASP A 167 -21.78 -51.36 32.76
N LYS A 168 -21.50 -52.21 31.78
CA LYS A 168 -20.72 -53.43 31.99
C LYS A 168 -19.31 -53.13 32.46
N ALA A 169 -18.63 -52.14 31.87
CA ALA A 169 -17.30 -51.70 32.31
C ALA A 169 -17.32 -51.10 33.73
N ALA A 170 -18.41 -50.41 34.11
CA ALA A 170 -18.62 -49.87 35.45
C ALA A 170 -18.64 -50.94 36.55
N SER A 171 -19.02 -52.18 36.22
CA SER A 171 -18.95 -53.29 37.17
C SER A 171 -17.52 -53.76 37.49
N PHE A 172 -16.52 -53.34 36.70
CA PHE A 172 -15.10 -53.70 36.88
C PHE A 172 -14.24 -52.53 37.41
N SER A 173 -14.51 -51.29 36.97
CA SER A 173 -13.94 -50.07 37.56
C SER A 173 -14.97 -48.94 37.50
N GLN A 174 -15.57 -48.68 38.66
CA GLN A 174 -16.58 -47.63 38.81
C GLN A 174 -16.01 -46.24 38.48
N GLY A 175 -14.75 -45.98 38.84
CA GLY A 175 -14.09 -44.68 38.59
C GLY A 175 -13.85 -44.38 37.11
N ILE A 176 -13.30 -45.35 36.38
CA ILE A 176 -12.97 -45.21 34.95
C ILE A 176 -14.25 -45.15 34.10
N ALA A 177 -15.24 -45.97 34.43
CA ALA A 177 -16.52 -45.95 33.72
C ALA A 177 -17.29 -44.63 33.96
N SER A 178 -17.36 -44.15 35.21
CA SER A 178 -18.03 -42.89 35.54
C SER A 178 -17.37 -41.70 34.84
N HIS A 179 -16.02 -41.65 34.80
CA HIS A 179 -15.30 -40.61 34.07
C HIS A 179 -15.68 -40.57 32.59
N ASN A 180 -15.58 -41.71 31.91
CA ASN A 180 -15.85 -41.80 30.48
C ASN A 180 -17.32 -41.53 30.13
N LEU A 181 -18.26 -41.97 30.98
CA LEU A 181 -19.68 -41.61 30.83
C LEU A 181 -19.89 -40.10 31.05
N GLY A 182 -19.16 -39.49 31.98
CA GLY A 182 -19.13 -38.04 32.18
C GLY A 182 -18.63 -37.30 30.94
N VAL A 183 -17.56 -37.77 30.30
CA VAL A 183 -17.06 -37.21 29.02
C VAL A 183 -18.12 -37.30 27.91
N ILE A 184 -18.91 -38.37 27.89
CA ILE A 184 -20.02 -38.52 26.93
C ILE A 184 -21.11 -37.49 27.22
N LYS A 185 -21.56 -37.35 28.48
CA LYS A 185 -22.53 -36.34 28.88
C LYS A 185 -22.06 -34.92 28.57
N PHE A 186 -20.78 -34.66 28.80
CA PHE A 186 -20.14 -33.41 28.42
C PHE A 186 -20.24 -33.15 26.91
N LYS A 187 -19.93 -34.15 26.07
CA LYS A 187 -20.08 -34.06 24.60
C LYS A 187 -21.54 -33.86 24.16
N GLU A 188 -22.50 -34.39 24.91
CA GLU A 188 -23.94 -34.14 24.71
C GLU A 188 -24.40 -32.75 25.17
N LYS A 189 -23.48 -31.93 25.72
CA LYS A 189 -23.75 -30.63 26.37
C LYS A 189 -24.65 -30.72 27.61
N ASP A 190 -24.77 -31.92 28.19
CA ASP A 190 -25.40 -32.15 29.48
C ASP A 190 -24.35 -31.97 30.59
N PHE A 191 -24.02 -30.71 30.89
CA PHE A 191 -22.95 -30.38 31.83
C PHE A 191 -23.27 -30.77 33.28
N ASN A 192 -24.54 -30.69 33.68
CA ASN A 192 -24.97 -31.12 35.02
C ASN A 192 -24.85 -32.64 35.18
N GLY A 193 -25.34 -33.42 34.20
CA GLY A 193 -25.17 -34.87 34.21
C GLY A 193 -23.69 -35.30 34.11
N ALA A 194 -22.86 -34.52 33.39
CA ALA A 194 -21.43 -34.73 33.35
C ALA A 194 -20.77 -34.51 34.72
N LEU A 195 -21.15 -33.45 35.45
CA LEU A 195 -20.64 -33.16 36.79
C LEU A 195 -20.93 -34.29 37.78
N ASP A 196 -22.17 -34.79 37.84
CA ASP A 196 -22.56 -35.89 38.73
C ASP A 196 -21.67 -37.14 38.53
N LEU A 197 -21.35 -37.43 37.27
CA LEU A 197 -20.52 -38.56 36.87
C LEU A 197 -19.02 -38.31 37.13
N PHE A 198 -18.55 -37.08 36.92
CA PHE A 198 -17.19 -36.70 37.28
C PHE A 198 -17.00 -36.72 38.80
N ASP A 199 -17.96 -36.28 39.60
CA ASP A 199 -17.94 -36.36 41.07
C ASP A 199 -17.90 -37.82 41.53
N SER A 200 -18.71 -38.68 40.91
CA SER A 200 -18.69 -40.13 41.17
C SER A 200 -17.32 -40.74 40.88
N SER A 201 -16.64 -40.29 39.82
CA SER A 201 -15.28 -40.68 39.48
C SER A 201 -14.23 -40.11 40.46
N ILE A 202 -14.34 -38.84 40.85
CA ILE A 202 -13.45 -38.20 41.84
C ILE A 202 -13.54 -38.94 43.19
N ALA A 203 -14.75 -39.33 43.60
CA ALA A 203 -15.01 -40.04 44.85
C ALA A 203 -14.34 -41.43 44.91
N SER A 204 -14.21 -42.13 43.76
CA SER A 204 -13.53 -43.43 43.70
C SER A 204 -12.01 -43.33 43.84
N LYS A 205 -11.44 -42.11 43.73
CA LYS A 205 -10.00 -41.78 43.77
C LYS A 205 -9.19 -42.31 42.58
N GLU A 206 -9.81 -43.00 41.63
CA GLU A 206 -9.20 -43.46 40.39
C GLU A 206 -9.31 -42.35 39.32
N ASN A 207 -8.18 -41.87 38.78
CA ASN A 207 -8.12 -40.76 37.81
C ASN A 207 -8.77 -39.44 38.29
N ALA A 208 -8.88 -39.24 39.61
CA ALA A 208 -9.54 -38.08 40.21
C ALA A 208 -9.04 -36.73 39.68
N SER A 209 -7.76 -36.60 39.30
CA SER A 209 -7.23 -35.34 38.75
C SER A 209 -7.75 -35.03 37.35
N VAL A 210 -7.96 -36.03 36.49
CA VAL A 210 -8.49 -35.81 35.13
C VAL A 210 -9.98 -35.53 35.21
N SER A 211 -10.73 -36.29 36.01
CA SER A 211 -12.15 -36.03 36.28
C SER A 211 -12.38 -34.65 36.90
N ALA A 212 -11.48 -34.18 37.78
CA ALA A 212 -11.56 -32.82 38.32
C ALA A 212 -11.27 -31.74 37.27
N ILE A 213 -10.34 -31.96 36.33
CA ILE A 213 -10.12 -31.02 35.23
C ILE A 213 -11.35 -30.97 34.32
N ASP A 214 -11.95 -32.11 33.97
CA ASP A 214 -13.15 -32.12 33.12
C ASP A 214 -14.38 -31.54 33.84
N ALA A 215 -14.54 -31.80 35.14
CA ALA A 215 -15.56 -31.16 35.97
C ALA A 215 -15.38 -29.64 36.05
N LEU A 216 -14.14 -29.16 36.16
CA LEU A 216 -13.81 -27.74 36.08
C LEU A 216 -14.29 -27.13 34.75
N VAL A 217 -14.07 -27.82 33.63
CA VAL A 217 -14.52 -27.34 32.31
C VAL A 217 -16.04 -27.36 32.19
N SER A 218 -16.72 -28.38 32.74
CA SER A 218 -18.19 -28.39 32.85
C SER A 218 -18.71 -27.21 33.66
N ALA A 219 -18.10 -26.92 34.81
CA ALA A 219 -18.45 -25.78 35.65
C ALA A 219 -18.23 -24.44 34.92
N TYR A 220 -17.15 -24.32 34.14
CA TYR A 220 -16.92 -23.17 33.27
C TYR A 220 -18.06 -22.98 32.27
N HIS A 221 -18.49 -24.03 31.58
CA HIS A 221 -19.62 -23.95 30.64
C HIS A 221 -20.97 -23.63 31.32
N LEU A 222 -21.13 -24.01 32.58
CA LEU A 222 -22.27 -23.65 33.41
C LEU A 222 -22.19 -22.22 33.97
N GLN A 223 -21.06 -21.53 33.78
CA GLN A 223 -20.75 -20.23 34.35
C GLN A 223 -20.82 -20.20 35.89
N ASP A 224 -20.52 -21.33 36.54
CA ASP A 224 -20.50 -21.46 38.00
C ASP A 224 -19.08 -21.30 38.54
N SER A 225 -18.78 -20.11 39.07
CA SER A 225 -17.45 -19.79 39.60
C SER A 225 -17.07 -20.59 40.82
N ASP A 226 -18.04 -20.92 41.68
CA ASP A 226 -17.78 -21.61 42.93
C ASP A 226 -17.40 -23.07 42.64
N LEU A 227 -18.14 -23.73 41.75
CA LEU A 227 -17.79 -25.06 41.24
C LEU A 227 -16.47 -25.05 40.48
N TYR A 228 -16.22 -24.04 39.65
CA TYR A 228 -14.96 -23.90 38.93
C TYR A 228 -13.74 -23.93 39.87
N TYR A 229 -13.73 -23.07 40.90
CA TYR A 229 -12.63 -23.01 41.84
C TYR A 229 -12.58 -24.22 42.78
N HIS A 230 -13.73 -24.82 43.08
CA HIS A 230 -13.81 -26.10 43.80
C HIS A 230 -13.05 -27.21 43.05
N TYR A 231 -13.37 -27.42 41.78
CA TYR A 231 -12.73 -28.46 40.97
C TYR A 231 -11.27 -28.14 40.63
N LEU A 232 -10.92 -26.85 40.47
CA LEU A 232 -9.51 -26.44 40.31
C LEU A 232 -8.67 -26.84 41.52
N LYS A 233 -9.22 -26.66 42.73
CA LYS A 233 -8.56 -27.07 43.96
C LYS A 233 -8.37 -28.58 44.00
N ILE A 234 -9.40 -29.36 43.66
CA ILE A 234 -9.29 -30.83 43.61
C ILE A 234 -8.21 -31.27 42.60
N ALA A 235 -8.18 -30.67 41.40
CA ALA A 235 -7.17 -30.96 40.40
C ALA A 235 -5.75 -30.67 40.92
N ARG A 236 -5.54 -29.52 41.59
CA ARG A 236 -4.26 -29.17 42.26
C ARG A 236 -3.85 -30.19 43.32
N ASP A 237 -4.80 -30.61 44.15
CA ASP A 237 -4.55 -31.48 45.31
C ASP A 237 -4.37 -32.96 44.93
N THR A 238 -4.76 -33.36 43.71
CA THR A 238 -4.76 -34.77 43.31
C THR A 238 -3.76 -35.10 42.21
N LEU A 239 -3.43 -34.15 41.32
CA LEU A 239 -2.66 -34.43 40.10
C LEU A 239 -1.27 -35.02 40.34
N TYR A 240 -0.57 -34.64 41.41
CA TYR A 240 0.77 -35.15 41.72
C TYR A 240 0.82 -36.69 41.89
N LYS A 241 -0.32 -37.31 42.22
CA LYS A 241 -0.45 -38.77 42.36
C LYS A 241 -0.32 -39.50 41.03
N ASP A 242 -0.60 -38.81 39.92
CA ASP A 242 -0.60 -39.36 38.57
C ASP A 242 0.71 -39.11 37.81
N TYR A 243 1.80 -38.70 38.47
CA TYR A 243 3.07 -38.32 37.81
C TYR A 243 3.70 -39.38 36.88
N LYS A 244 3.38 -40.66 37.10
CA LYS A 244 3.83 -41.78 36.26
C LYS A 244 2.91 -42.06 35.06
N LYS A 245 1.70 -41.51 35.04
CA LYS A 245 0.74 -41.74 33.97
C LYS A 245 1.11 -40.93 32.73
N SER A 246 0.84 -41.49 31.55
CA SER A 246 1.25 -40.91 30.27
C SER A 246 0.66 -39.51 30.00
N PHE A 247 -0.51 -39.20 30.57
CA PHE A 247 -1.18 -37.90 30.41
C PHE A 247 -0.69 -36.80 31.34
N TYR A 248 0.15 -37.11 32.34
CA TYR A 248 0.46 -36.21 33.45
C TYR A 248 0.89 -34.81 33.01
N SER A 249 1.83 -34.72 32.05
CA SER A 249 2.33 -33.41 31.60
C SER A 249 1.23 -32.56 30.95
N TYR A 250 0.37 -33.19 30.15
CA TYR A 250 -0.75 -32.49 29.53
C TYR A 250 -1.79 -32.04 30.57
N ALA A 251 -2.14 -32.92 31.52
CA ALA A 251 -3.04 -32.57 32.62
C ALA A 251 -2.46 -31.46 33.52
N TYR A 252 -1.16 -31.46 33.77
CA TYR A 252 -0.48 -30.37 34.48
C TYR A 252 -0.58 -29.05 33.73
N ALA A 253 -0.38 -29.08 32.41
CA ALA A 253 -0.54 -27.90 31.57
C ALA A 253 -1.97 -27.36 31.60
N LEU A 254 -2.99 -28.23 31.48
CA LEU A 254 -4.40 -27.84 31.54
C LEU A 254 -4.76 -27.25 32.91
N LYS A 255 -4.35 -27.90 34.00
CA LYS A 255 -4.52 -27.37 35.36
C LYS A 255 -3.93 -25.97 35.47
N SER A 256 -2.70 -25.79 34.99
CA SER A 256 -1.98 -24.51 35.09
C SER A 256 -2.65 -23.44 34.21
N TYR A 257 -3.07 -23.80 33.00
CA TYR A 257 -3.84 -22.95 32.10
C TYR A 257 -5.12 -22.43 32.76
N TYR A 258 -5.93 -23.33 33.33
CA TYR A 258 -7.17 -22.95 34.02
C TYR A 258 -6.90 -22.21 35.34
N ALA A 259 -5.75 -22.41 35.97
CA ALA A 259 -5.33 -21.60 37.11
C ALA A 259 -4.89 -20.16 36.74
N GLY A 260 -4.80 -19.82 35.44
CA GLY A 260 -4.20 -18.56 34.98
C GLY A 260 -2.67 -18.56 35.02
N GLU A 261 -2.05 -19.70 35.29
CA GLU A 261 -0.59 -19.95 35.34
C GLU A 261 -0.08 -20.28 33.92
N TYR A 262 -0.30 -19.36 32.97
CA TYR A 262 -0.09 -19.60 31.54
C TYR A 262 1.38 -19.87 31.17
N PHE A 263 2.32 -19.23 31.87
CA PHE A 263 3.75 -19.44 31.61
C PHE A 263 4.20 -20.81 32.14
N GLU A 264 3.72 -21.18 33.32
CA GLU A 264 3.97 -22.47 33.96
C GLU A 264 3.40 -23.62 33.12
N ALA A 265 2.28 -23.39 32.43
CA ALA A 265 1.67 -24.38 31.54
C ALA A 265 2.58 -24.77 30.36
N LEU A 266 3.52 -23.92 29.93
CA LEU A 266 4.38 -24.20 28.76
C LEU A 266 5.42 -25.29 29.03
N SER A 267 6.04 -25.31 30.21
CA SER A 267 7.11 -26.26 30.53
C SER A 267 6.74 -27.73 30.30
N PRO A 268 5.63 -28.25 30.86
CA PRO A 268 5.23 -29.64 30.64
C PRO A 268 4.75 -29.93 29.21
N LEU A 269 4.29 -28.93 28.45
CA LEU A 269 3.93 -29.11 27.04
C LEU A 269 5.16 -29.29 26.15
N MET A 270 6.24 -28.56 26.48
CA MET A 270 7.50 -28.60 25.75
C MET A 270 8.40 -29.77 26.16
N HIS A 271 8.22 -30.28 27.37
CA HIS A 271 8.98 -31.40 27.93
C HIS A 271 8.06 -32.50 28.48
N PRO A 272 7.27 -33.16 27.60
CA PRO A 272 6.27 -34.10 28.05
C PRO A 272 6.89 -35.40 28.59
N ASN A 273 6.29 -35.92 29.64
CA ASN A 273 6.66 -37.20 30.26
C ASN A 273 6.30 -38.44 29.42
N SER A 274 5.57 -38.27 28.31
CA SER A 274 5.26 -39.35 27.37
C SER A 274 4.98 -38.84 25.96
N ASN A 275 5.01 -39.77 24.99
CA ASN A 275 4.68 -39.47 23.59
C ASN A 275 3.17 -39.50 23.28
N ALA A 276 2.31 -39.88 24.24
CA ALA A 276 0.88 -40.11 23.96
C ALA A 276 0.11 -38.81 23.62
N PHE A 277 0.59 -37.66 24.08
CA PHE A 277 -0.11 -36.36 23.98
C PHE A 277 0.62 -35.32 23.13
N LEU A 278 1.59 -35.72 22.28
CA LEU A 278 2.41 -34.76 21.52
C LEU A 278 1.57 -33.78 20.67
N LYS A 279 0.51 -34.27 20.00
CA LYS A 279 -0.37 -33.42 19.19
C LYS A 279 -1.16 -32.40 20.04
N PRO A 280 -1.93 -32.82 21.06
CA PRO A 280 -2.57 -31.87 22.00
C PRO A 280 -1.60 -30.90 22.65
N ASN A 281 -0.41 -31.38 23.04
CA ASN A 281 0.61 -30.55 23.67
C ASN A 281 1.04 -29.40 22.75
N ALA A 282 1.38 -29.75 21.51
CA ALA A 282 1.82 -28.78 20.52
C ALA A 282 0.72 -27.76 20.18
N ARG A 283 -0.55 -28.18 20.12
CA ARG A 283 -1.69 -27.27 19.92
C ARG A 283 -1.87 -26.28 21.07
N LEU A 284 -1.85 -26.75 22.32
CA LEU A 284 -1.99 -25.86 23.48
C LEU A 284 -0.78 -24.93 23.61
N ALA A 285 0.43 -25.45 23.40
CA ALA A 285 1.65 -24.64 23.42
C ALA A 285 1.60 -23.54 22.35
N SER A 286 1.12 -23.86 21.13
CA SER A 286 0.96 -22.88 20.07
C SER A 286 0.07 -21.69 20.48
N LYS A 287 -1.09 -21.97 21.10
CA LYS A 287 -2.01 -20.93 21.60
C LYS A 287 -1.38 -20.10 22.71
N LEU A 288 -0.67 -20.73 23.65
CA LEU A 288 0.03 -20.06 24.73
C LEU A 288 1.15 -19.15 24.22
N PHE A 289 1.98 -19.62 23.28
CA PHE A 289 3.00 -18.77 22.64
C PHE A 289 2.37 -17.57 21.93
N LEU A 290 1.25 -17.77 21.23
CA LEU A 290 0.53 -16.68 20.56
C LEU A 290 -0.02 -15.66 21.57
N MET A 291 -0.51 -16.10 22.73
CA MET A 291 -0.93 -15.22 23.82
C MET A 291 0.21 -14.30 24.30
N PHE A 292 1.44 -14.81 24.30
CA PHE A 292 2.65 -14.04 24.61
C PHE A 292 3.25 -13.27 23.42
N LYS A 293 2.57 -13.25 22.26
CA LYS A 293 3.06 -12.65 20.99
C LYS A 293 4.40 -13.23 20.55
N ASP A 294 4.55 -14.54 20.71
CA ASP A 294 5.66 -15.31 20.17
C ASP A 294 5.16 -16.11 18.95
N GLU A 295 4.96 -15.41 17.83
CA GLU A 295 4.44 -16.03 16.60
C GLU A 295 5.37 -17.13 16.06
N THR A 296 6.68 -17.01 16.31
CA THR A 296 7.68 -17.98 15.85
C THR A 296 7.46 -19.33 16.53
N ASN A 297 7.43 -19.35 17.86
CA ASN A 297 7.18 -20.59 18.60
C ASN A 297 5.75 -21.07 18.39
N ALA A 298 4.77 -20.17 18.31
CA ALA A 298 3.39 -20.53 18.00
C ALA A 298 3.27 -21.31 16.69
N TYR A 299 3.93 -20.83 15.63
CA TYR A 299 3.97 -21.48 14.32
C TYR A 299 4.65 -22.85 14.39
N GLN A 300 5.84 -22.92 15.01
CA GLN A 300 6.60 -24.16 15.12
C GLN A 300 5.84 -25.26 15.86
N GLN A 301 5.10 -24.90 16.92
CA GLN A 301 4.30 -25.89 17.64
C GLN A 301 3.07 -26.31 16.85
N LEU A 302 2.34 -25.38 16.22
CA LEU A 302 1.16 -25.74 15.42
C LEU A 302 1.55 -26.70 14.28
N GLN A 303 2.66 -26.42 13.60
CA GLN A 303 3.14 -27.23 12.49
C GLN A 303 3.36 -28.71 12.85
N LYS A 304 3.80 -29.01 14.08
CA LYS A 304 4.01 -30.40 14.56
C LYS A 304 2.73 -31.22 14.66
N SER A 305 1.57 -30.56 14.71
CA SER A 305 0.26 -31.17 14.97
C SER A 305 -0.80 -30.79 13.93
N ALA A 306 -0.37 -30.12 12.87
CA ALA A 306 -1.24 -29.52 11.87
C ALA A 306 -1.98 -30.60 11.06
N ASN A 307 -3.24 -30.32 10.77
CA ASN A 307 -4.07 -31.01 9.79
C ASN A 307 -4.49 -30.01 8.69
N ALA A 308 -5.27 -30.46 7.71
CA ALA A 308 -5.71 -29.62 6.60
C ALA A 308 -6.45 -28.33 7.04
N GLN A 309 -7.17 -28.37 8.18
CA GLN A 309 -7.91 -27.23 8.70
C GLN A 309 -7.00 -26.17 9.35
N ASP A 310 -5.79 -26.54 9.79
CA ASP A 310 -4.85 -25.60 10.42
C ASP A 310 -4.11 -24.73 9.39
N GLY A 311 -4.28 -24.98 8.09
CA GLY A 311 -3.64 -24.20 7.02
C GLY A 311 -3.94 -22.70 7.12
N LEU A 312 -5.18 -22.32 7.47
CA LEU A 312 -5.52 -20.91 7.72
C LEU A 312 -4.68 -20.31 8.86
N ALA A 313 -4.63 -20.97 10.01
CA ALA A 313 -3.88 -20.48 11.18
C ALA A 313 -2.37 -20.40 10.92
N LEU A 314 -1.80 -21.41 10.25
CA LEU A 314 -0.40 -21.42 9.82
C LEU A 314 -0.10 -20.27 8.85
N GLY A 315 -1.01 -20.01 7.90
CA GLY A 315 -0.91 -18.88 6.97
C GLY A 315 -0.92 -17.53 7.68
N LEU A 316 -1.83 -17.34 8.64
CA LEU A 316 -1.93 -16.10 9.43
C LEU A 316 -0.70 -15.87 10.32
N LEU A 317 -0.15 -16.92 10.95
CA LEU A 317 1.08 -16.83 11.75
C LEU A 317 2.28 -16.41 10.88
N GLN A 318 2.42 -17.00 9.69
CA GLN A 318 3.48 -16.60 8.75
C GLN A 318 3.30 -15.17 8.25
N ALA A 319 2.05 -14.73 8.01
CA ALA A 319 1.77 -13.36 7.62
C ALA A 319 2.19 -12.36 8.70
N ARG A 320 1.97 -12.66 9.98
CA ARG A 320 2.41 -11.84 11.12
C ARG A 320 3.93 -11.71 11.21
N LEU A 321 4.65 -12.79 10.87
CA LEU A 321 6.11 -12.79 10.78
C LEU A 321 6.66 -12.06 9.55
N GLY A 322 5.79 -11.58 8.65
CA GLY A 322 6.18 -10.93 7.40
C GLY A 322 6.60 -11.92 6.30
N HIS A 323 6.46 -13.23 6.53
CA HIS A 323 6.79 -14.28 5.56
C HIS A 323 5.65 -14.50 4.56
N TYR A 324 5.30 -13.45 3.80
CA TYR A 324 4.10 -13.46 2.95
C TYR A 324 4.08 -14.58 1.90
N LYS A 325 5.24 -15.00 1.37
CA LYS A 325 5.29 -16.14 0.43
C LYS A 325 4.80 -17.43 1.08
N GLN A 326 5.33 -17.77 2.26
CA GLN A 326 4.95 -18.96 3.01
C GLN A 326 3.49 -18.86 3.49
N ALA A 327 3.06 -17.66 3.89
CA ALA A 327 1.66 -17.41 4.25
C ALA A 327 0.71 -17.74 3.10
N LEU A 328 1.00 -17.28 1.88
CA LEU A 328 0.18 -17.58 0.70
C LEU A 328 0.16 -19.07 0.37
N GLU A 329 1.29 -19.79 0.51
CA GLU A 329 1.34 -21.24 0.29
C GLU A 329 0.37 -21.99 1.22
N HIS A 330 0.37 -21.66 2.52
CA HIS A 330 -0.58 -22.25 3.49
C HIS A 330 -2.03 -21.89 3.18
N LEU A 331 -2.32 -20.62 2.87
CA LEU A 331 -3.68 -20.15 2.58
C LEU A 331 -4.24 -20.77 1.30
N GLN A 332 -3.43 -20.90 0.26
CA GLN A 332 -3.84 -21.52 -1.00
C GLN A 332 -4.10 -23.01 -0.83
N HIS A 333 -3.25 -23.72 -0.08
CA HIS A 333 -3.46 -25.14 0.21
C HIS A 333 -4.75 -25.36 1.02
N TYR A 334 -5.02 -24.49 2.00
CA TYR A 334 -6.28 -24.52 2.75
C TYR A 334 -7.50 -24.27 1.85
N LEU A 335 -7.46 -23.22 1.03
CA LEU A 335 -8.56 -22.85 0.13
C LEU A 335 -8.81 -23.87 -0.99
N HIS A 336 -7.84 -24.74 -1.31
CA HIS A 336 -8.10 -25.87 -2.21
C HIS A 336 -9.16 -26.82 -1.65
N ASN A 337 -9.14 -27.07 -0.34
CA ASN A 337 -10.10 -27.94 0.34
C ASN A 337 -11.37 -27.17 0.78
N TYR A 338 -11.24 -25.86 1.03
CA TYR A 338 -12.31 -25.00 1.55
C TYR A 338 -12.52 -23.73 0.67
N PRO A 339 -12.87 -23.86 -0.62
CA PRO A 339 -12.82 -22.76 -1.59
C PRO A 339 -13.79 -21.60 -1.34
N LYS A 340 -14.79 -21.80 -0.47
CA LYS A 340 -15.80 -20.79 -0.11
C LYS A 340 -15.59 -20.17 1.28
N ASP A 341 -14.50 -20.50 1.96
CA ASP A 341 -14.20 -19.91 3.27
C ASP A 341 -13.84 -18.42 3.09
N LEU A 342 -14.80 -17.54 3.39
CA LEU A 342 -14.65 -16.09 3.25
C LEU A 342 -13.54 -15.53 4.15
N ASN A 343 -13.32 -16.12 5.34
CA ASN A 343 -12.26 -15.68 6.24
C ASN A 343 -10.89 -15.97 5.62
N ALA A 344 -10.69 -17.17 5.09
CA ALA A 344 -9.46 -17.52 4.39
C ALA A 344 -9.26 -16.74 3.09
N LEU A 345 -10.33 -16.45 2.34
CA LEU A 345 -10.27 -15.60 1.14
C LEU A 345 -9.83 -14.17 1.47
N MET A 346 -10.37 -13.57 2.53
CA MET A 346 -9.95 -12.23 2.99
C MET A 346 -8.51 -12.24 3.52
N ALA A 347 -8.06 -13.31 4.19
CA ALA A 347 -6.66 -13.45 4.58
C ALA A 347 -5.74 -13.55 3.35
N LEU A 348 -6.10 -14.36 2.34
CA LEU A 348 -5.36 -14.52 1.10
C LEU A 348 -5.23 -13.17 0.37
N GLU A 349 -6.32 -12.42 0.32
CA GLU A 349 -6.41 -11.11 -0.29
C GLU A 349 -5.41 -10.11 0.31
N LEU A 350 -5.49 -9.90 1.63
CA LEU A 350 -4.64 -8.93 2.33
C LEU A 350 -3.15 -9.32 2.28
N VAL A 351 -2.84 -10.61 2.42
CA VAL A 351 -1.46 -11.11 2.31
C VAL A 351 -0.94 -10.94 0.88
N SER A 352 -1.80 -11.12 -0.13
CA SER A 352 -1.45 -10.87 -1.53
C SER A 352 -1.16 -9.40 -1.77
N LEU A 353 -1.98 -8.47 -1.24
CA LEU A 353 -1.70 -7.04 -1.30
C LEU A 353 -0.38 -6.67 -0.61
N LYS A 354 -0.08 -7.26 0.55
CA LYS A 354 1.20 -7.03 1.26
C LYS A 354 2.42 -7.55 0.50
N LYS A 355 2.26 -8.64 -0.25
CA LYS A 355 3.30 -9.16 -1.14
C LYS A 355 3.43 -8.33 -2.44
N GLY A 356 2.37 -7.62 -2.84
CA GLY A 356 2.28 -6.88 -4.10
C GLY A 356 1.63 -7.66 -5.25
N ASP A 357 0.97 -8.77 -4.95
CA ASP A 357 0.23 -9.59 -5.92
C ASP A 357 -1.24 -9.13 -6.00
N THR A 358 -1.46 -8.00 -6.67
CA THR A 358 -2.77 -7.35 -6.78
C THR A 358 -3.78 -8.15 -7.59
N LEU A 359 -3.32 -8.97 -8.54
CA LEU A 359 -4.16 -9.87 -9.33
C LEU A 359 -4.74 -10.96 -8.43
N LYS A 360 -3.91 -11.64 -7.63
CA LYS A 360 -4.40 -12.65 -6.69
C LYS A 360 -5.31 -12.06 -5.61
N ALA A 361 -5.00 -10.85 -5.13
CA ALA A 361 -5.88 -10.13 -4.22
C ALA A 361 -7.26 -9.88 -4.86
N SER A 362 -7.28 -9.47 -6.13
CA SER A 362 -8.50 -9.24 -6.89
C SER A 362 -9.31 -10.53 -7.09
N GLU A 363 -8.65 -11.66 -7.40
CA GLU A 363 -9.32 -12.96 -7.51
C GLU A 363 -9.99 -13.36 -6.20
N ALA A 364 -9.29 -13.20 -5.08
CA ALA A 364 -9.81 -13.47 -3.75
C ALA A 364 -11.01 -12.56 -3.39
N LEU A 365 -10.92 -11.25 -3.64
CA LEU A 365 -12.04 -10.32 -3.44
C LEU A 365 -13.25 -10.67 -4.30
N LYS A 366 -13.03 -11.07 -5.57
CA LYS A 366 -14.11 -11.45 -6.47
C LYS A 366 -14.89 -12.65 -5.95
N LEU A 367 -14.19 -13.64 -5.38
CA LEU A 367 -14.81 -14.79 -4.73
C LEU A 367 -15.51 -14.40 -3.43
N ALA A 368 -14.90 -13.55 -2.62
CA ALA A 368 -15.45 -13.10 -1.33
C ALA A 368 -16.65 -12.15 -1.45
N SER A 369 -16.89 -11.56 -2.63
CA SER A 369 -17.96 -10.58 -2.88
C SER A 369 -19.03 -11.06 -3.88
N HIS A 370 -19.19 -12.39 -3.99
CA HIS A 370 -20.13 -13.00 -4.95
C HIS A 370 -21.59 -12.58 -4.70
N THR A 371 -22.05 -12.66 -3.45
CA THR A 371 -23.37 -12.18 -3.03
C THR A 371 -23.28 -10.99 -2.08
N LYS A 372 -24.42 -10.34 -1.83
CA LYS A 372 -24.50 -9.24 -0.86
C LYS A 372 -24.25 -9.73 0.57
N GLU A 373 -24.71 -10.94 0.90
CA GLU A 373 -24.51 -11.57 2.20
C GLU A 373 -23.04 -11.93 2.41
N ASP A 374 -22.39 -12.55 1.41
CA ASP A 374 -20.96 -12.84 1.44
C ASP A 374 -20.14 -11.56 1.64
N THR A 375 -20.50 -10.48 0.92
CA THR A 375 -19.81 -9.18 1.04
C THR A 375 -19.89 -8.63 2.47
N LEU A 376 -21.05 -8.73 3.12
CA LEU A 376 -21.22 -8.27 4.49
C LEU A 376 -20.39 -9.08 5.48
N LEU A 377 -20.37 -10.41 5.31
CA LEU A 377 -19.59 -11.31 6.16
C LEU A 377 -18.08 -11.15 5.91
N ALA A 378 -17.64 -11.03 4.66
CA ALA A 378 -16.25 -10.77 4.29
C ALA A 378 -15.72 -9.47 4.90
N ASN A 379 -16.51 -8.38 4.86
CA ASN A 379 -16.18 -7.11 5.50
C ASN A 379 -16.07 -7.17 7.04
N SER A 380 -16.61 -8.23 7.66
CA SER A 380 -16.46 -8.44 9.10
C SER A 380 -15.06 -8.94 9.46
N PHE A 381 -14.40 -9.64 8.54
CA PHE A 381 -13.05 -10.18 8.74
C PHE A 381 -11.97 -9.13 8.44
N TYR A 382 -10.94 -9.10 9.28
CA TYR A 382 -9.73 -8.29 9.11
C TYR A 382 -9.97 -6.86 8.61
N PRO A 383 -10.81 -6.06 9.29
CA PRO A 383 -11.07 -4.69 8.85
C PRO A 383 -9.74 -3.94 8.71
N ILE A 384 -9.51 -3.32 7.56
CA ILE A 384 -8.27 -2.60 7.30
C ILE A 384 -8.37 -1.15 7.73
N LYS A 385 -7.22 -0.57 8.04
CA LYS A 385 -6.99 0.85 8.23
C LYS A 385 -5.94 1.29 7.20
N PRO A 386 -6.31 1.99 6.13
CA PRO A 386 -5.35 2.58 5.21
C PRO A 386 -4.40 3.53 5.96
N THR A 387 -3.11 3.43 5.68
CA THR A 387 -2.05 4.22 6.31
C THR A 387 -1.10 4.76 5.25
N ILE A 388 -0.20 5.64 5.66
CA ILE A 388 0.91 6.07 4.82
C ILE A 388 2.07 5.08 4.96
N ASN A 389 2.90 5.00 3.92
CA ASN A 389 4.06 4.13 3.95
C ASN A 389 4.94 4.46 5.18
N PRO A 390 5.40 3.46 5.96
CA PRO A 390 6.12 3.72 7.20
C PRO A 390 7.39 4.57 7.08
N ILE A 391 7.94 4.75 5.87
CA ILE A 391 9.08 5.64 5.61
C ILE A 391 8.82 7.09 5.97
N PHE A 392 7.56 7.52 5.98
CA PHE A 392 7.16 8.87 6.37
C PHE A 392 7.02 9.02 7.89
N LEU A 393 7.01 7.90 8.62
CA LEU A 393 6.73 7.84 10.06
C LEU A 393 7.98 7.51 10.88
N ASP A 394 8.87 6.69 10.32
CA ASP A 394 10.02 6.14 11.01
C ASP A 394 11.30 6.43 10.24
N LYS A 395 12.18 7.20 10.89
CA LYS A 395 13.47 7.62 10.37
C LYS A 395 14.43 6.45 10.15
N GLU A 396 14.45 5.46 11.02
CA GLU A 396 15.33 4.30 10.87
C GLU A 396 14.85 3.41 9.72
N ARG A 397 13.53 3.23 9.58
CA ARG A 397 12.97 2.56 8.38
C ARG A 397 13.24 3.34 7.10
N ALA A 398 13.17 4.66 7.13
CA ALA A 398 13.54 5.48 5.98
C ALA A 398 15.01 5.26 5.60
N LYS A 399 15.94 5.36 6.57
CA LYS A 399 17.35 5.03 6.33
C LYS A 399 17.50 3.62 5.76
N GLU A 400 16.94 2.61 6.39
CA GLU A 400 17.03 1.22 5.93
C GLU A 400 16.53 1.06 4.49
N ARG A 401 15.35 1.60 4.17
CA ARG A 401 14.76 1.53 2.82
C ARG A 401 15.63 2.24 1.79
N PHE A 402 16.19 3.39 2.14
CA PHE A 402 17.07 4.14 1.26
C PHE A 402 18.25 3.30 0.78
N TRP A 403 18.88 2.58 1.72
CA TRP A 403 20.06 1.75 1.48
C TRP A 403 19.73 0.41 0.82
N ASN A 404 18.65 -0.25 1.25
CA ASN A 404 18.44 -1.66 0.95
C ASN A 404 17.39 -1.93 -0.13
N THR A 405 16.62 -0.93 -0.59
CA THR A 405 15.47 -1.24 -1.47
C THR A 405 15.07 -0.16 -2.48
N GLN A 406 15.15 1.14 -2.17
CA GLN A 406 14.54 2.15 -3.05
C GLN A 406 15.50 2.83 -4.03
N TYR A 407 16.71 3.17 -3.58
CA TYR A 407 17.64 4.00 -4.38
C TYR A 407 18.93 3.26 -4.76
N PHE A 408 19.44 2.38 -3.88
CA PHE A 408 20.67 1.62 -4.13
C PHE A 408 20.44 0.20 -4.63
N GLU A 409 19.42 -0.51 -4.15
CA GLU A 409 19.17 -1.92 -4.52
C GLU A 409 17.86 -2.12 -5.31
N GLY A 410 17.12 -1.03 -5.58
CA GLY A 410 15.77 -1.07 -6.17
C GLY A 410 15.68 -1.26 -7.68
N LYS A 411 14.42 -1.44 -8.14
CA LYS A 411 13.94 -1.48 -9.54
C LYS A 411 14.50 -0.30 -10.36
N ARG A 412 14.55 -0.43 -11.70
CA ARG A 412 15.17 0.55 -12.65
C ARG A 412 14.60 1.98 -12.57
N ASP A 413 13.50 2.20 -11.86
CA ASP A 413 12.85 3.48 -11.60
C ASP A 413 13.83 4.61 -11.23
N PHE A 414 14.67 4.40 -10.22
CA PHE A 414 15.62 5.44 -9.80
C PHE A 414 16.66 5.73 -10.89
N ILE A 415 17.13 4.70 -11.59
CA ILE A 415 18.10 4.85 -12.67
C ILE A 415 17.52 5.71 -13.80
N TYR A 416 16.27 5.47 -14.21
CA TYR A 416 15.63 6.28 -15.24
C TYR A 416 15.44 7.73 -14.80
N ARG A 417 15.06 7.97 -13.55
CA ARG A 417 15.01 9.34 -12.96
C ARG A 417 16.38 10.02 -12.98
N LEU A 418 17.44 9.29 -12.66
CA LEU A 418 18.82 9.79 -12.69
C LEU A 418 19.27 10.13 -14.13
N LEU A 419 18.93 9.28 -15.10
CA LEU A 419 19.22 9.54 -16.51
C LEU A 419 18.50 10.79 -17.01
N PHE A 420 17.21 10.97 -16.70
CA PHE A 420 16.50 12.21 -17.00
C PHE A 420 17.10 13.43 -16.30
N TYR A 421 17.56 13.28 -15.05
CA TYR A 421 18.17 14.38 -14.29
C TYR A 421 19.41 14.97 -14.98
N TYR A 422 20.28 14.10 -15.52
CA TYR A 422 21.54 14.53 -16.17
C TYR A 422 21.45 14.63 -17.69
N ALA A 423 20.32 14.28 -18.29
CA ALA A 423 20.14 14.34 -19.73
C ALA A 423 20.36 15.77 -20.26
N PRO A 424 21.06 15.93 -21.40
CA PRO A 424 21.33 17.23 -21.97
C PRO A 424 20.11 17.76 -22.73
N PHE A 425 19.79 19.04 -22.54
CA PHE A 425 18.87 19.75 -23.43
C PHE A 425 19.53 20.01 -24.79
N LYS A 426 18.75 19.94 -25.87
CA LYS A 426 19.22 20.21 -27.23
C LYS A 426 19.18 21.71 -27.52
N VAL A 427 20.26 22.21 -28.09
CA VAL A 427 20.40 23.61 -28.53
C VAL A 427 19.75 23.77 -29.90
N LEU A 428 19.03 24.88 -30.09
CA LEU A 428 18.35 25.19 -31.33
C LEU A 428 19.32 25.41 -32.51
N ASP A 429 18.99 24.88 -33.69
CA ASP A 429 19.70 25.18 -34.94
C ASP A 429 18.88 26.18 -35.77
N SER A 430 19.43 27.38 -36.00
CA SER A 430 18.75 28.44 -36.77
C SER A 430 18.72 28.18 -38.28
N LYS A 431 19.42 27.15 -38.78
CA LYS A 431 19.51 26.83 -40.21
C LYS A 431 18.17 26.44 -40.82
N GLU A 432 17.33 25.70 -40.10
CA GLU A 432 16.00 25.31 -40.61
C GLU A 432 15.10 26.54 -40.85
N THR A 433 15.05 27.45 -39.88
CA THR A 433 14.29 28.71 -39.99
C THR A 433 14.79 29.58 -41.13
N LEU A 434 16.12 29.67 -41.31
CA LEU A 434 16.73 30.39 -42.44
C LEU A 434 16.40 29.73 -43.79
N GLY A 435 16.49 28.41 -43.89
CA GLY A 435 16.17 27.67 -45.11
C GLY A 435 14.71 27.85 -45.55
N VAL A 436 13.76 27.89 -44.61
CA VAL A 436 12.34 28.17 -44.92
C VAL A 436 12.13 29.60 -45.43
N ILE A 437 12.90 30.57 -44.92
CA ILE A 437 12.87 31.95 -45.41
C ILE A 437 13.50 32.04 -46.80
N GLU A 438 14.60 31.33 -47.04
CA GLU A 438 15.28 31.21 -48.34
C GLU A 438 14.38 30.53 -49.39
N GLU A 439 13.61 29.49 -49.02
CA GLU A 439 12.59 28.88 -49.88
C GLU A 439 11.54 29.91 -50.31
N GLY A 440 11.04 30.72 -49.38
CA GLY A 440 10.11 31.81 -49.69
C GLY A 440 10.71 32.85 -50.63
N LEU A 441 11.99 33.19 -50.46
CA LEU A 441 12.71 34.10 -51.36
C LEU A 441 12.89 33.49 -52.76
N PHE A 442 13.23 32.20 -52.85
CA PHE A 442 13.39 31.49 -54.12
C PHE A 442 12.07 31.42 -54.91
N LEU A 443 10.95 31.16 -54.24
CA LEU A 443 9.61 31.13 -54.87
C LEU A 443 9.20 32.49 -55.48
N LEU A 444 9.75 33.60 -54.97
CA LEU A 444 9.57 34.94 -55.53
C LEU A 444 10.47 35.24 -56.74
N ASP A 445 11.62 34.58 -56.83
CA ASP A 445 12.69 34.86 -57.80
C ASP A 445 12.69 33.90 -59.00
N SER A 446 11.80 32.90 -59.03
CA SER A 446 11.74 31.94 -60.15
C SER A 446 11.17 32.55 -61.45
N ASP A 447 11.89 32.36 -62.56
CA ASP A 447 11.63 32.99 -63.86
C ASP A 447 10.37 32.50 -64.60
N ALA A 448 9.79 31.36 -64.23
CA ALA A 448 8.70 30.72 -65.01
C ALA A 448 7.28 31.05 -64.52
N LYS A 449 7.10 31.42 -63.24
CA LYS A 449 5.87 31.99 -62.64
C LYS A 449 6.12 32.22 -61.15
N LYS A 450 5.96 33.46 -60.68
CA LYS A 450 6.08 33.79 -59.25
C LYS A 450 4.97 33.13 -58.45
N ASP A 451 5.31 32.20 -57.58
CA ASP A 451 4.36 31.58 -56.66
C ASP A 451 4.22 32.44 -55.40
N LEU A 452 3.39 33.48 -55.51
CA LEU A 452 3.14 34.43 -54.42
C LEU A 452 2.44 33.78 -53.21
N GLU A 453 1.59 32.78 -53.46
CA GLU A 453 0.87 32.06 -52.40
C GLU A 453 1.83 31.16 -51.62
N GLY A 454 2.66 30.39 -52.33
CA GLY A 454 3.72 29.56 -51.74
C GLY A 454 4.74 30.38 -50.97
N ALA A 455 5.21 31.50 -51.54
CA ALA A 455 6.13 32.41 -50.85
C ALA A 455 5.52 33.02 -49.58
N SER A 456 4.26 33.48 -49.64
CA SER A 456 3.55 34.02 -48.48
C SER A 456 3.39 32.98 -47.37
N LEU A 457 3.07 31.73 -47.74
CA LEU A 457 2.99 30.61 -46.81
C LEU A 457 4.35 30.30 -46.18
N ALA A 458 5.42 30.25 -46.98
CA ALA A 458 6.79 30.03 -46.52
C ALA A 458 7.25 31.12 -45.55
N PHE A 459 7.01 32.41 -45.84
CA PHE A 459 7.33 33.51 -44.91
C PHE A 459 6.49 33.47 -43.64
N LYS A 460 5.20 33.13 -43.73
CA LYS A 460 4.35 32.95 -42.54
C LYS A 460 4.89 31.83 -41.67
N ARG A 461 5.30 30.71 -42.25
CA ARG A 461 5.95 29.59 -41.56
C ARG A 461 7.29 30.02 -40.94
N GLY A 462 8.17 30.66 -41.70
CA GLY A 462 9.46 31.16 -41.23
C GLY A 462 9.33 32.16 -40.08
N ARG A 463 8.35 33.06 -40.13
CA ARG A 463 8.04 33.99 -39.02
C ARG A 463 7.58 33.24 -37.76
N LEU A 464 6.70 32.26 -37.89
CA LEU A 464 6.23 31.45 -36.76
C LEU A 464 7.37 30.64 -36.15
N MET A 465 8.26 30.08 -36.97
CA MET A 465 9.49 29.41 -36.53
C MET A 465 10.42 30.37 -35.77
N ALA A 466 10.69 31.57 -36.31
CA ALA A 466 11.50 32.56 -35.60
C ALA A 466 10.92 32.99 -34.24
N ILE A 467 9.58 33.10 -34.13
CA ILE A 467 8.92 33.37 -32.85
C ILE A 467 9.07 32.19 -31.89
N ALA A 468 8.92 30.96 -32.39
CA ALA A 468 9.14 29.75 -31.61
C ALA A 468 10.60 29.69 -31.11
N ASP A 469 11.58 29.88 -31.99
CA ASP A 469 13.01 29.89 -31.68
C ASP A 469 13.35 30.90 -30.59
N LYS A 470 12.81 32.13 -30.70
CA LYS A 470 12.98 33.16 -29.66
C LYS A 470 12.44 32.73 -28.30
N ASN A 471 11.27 32.08 -28.26
CA ASN A 471 10.70 31.57 -27.02
C ASN A 471 11.50 30.39 -26.47
N ALA A 472 11.91 29.46 -27.32
CA ALA A 472 12.76 28.33 -26.94
C ALA A 472 14.11 28.79 -26.37
N LEU A 473 14.73 29.84 -26.92
CA LEU A 473 15.95 30.44 -26.36
C LEU A 473 15.72 31.02 -24.95
N LYS A 474 14.57 31.65 -24.70
CA LYS A 474 14.19 32.07 -23.33
C LYS A 474 14.00 30.86 -22.41
N GLY A 475 13.38 29.80 -22.90
CA GLY A 475 13.23 28.53 -22.20
C GLY A 475 14.58 27.93 -21.81
N LEU A 476 15.53 27.84 -22.76
CA LEU A 476 16.88 27.35 -22.51
C LEU A 476 17.61 28.21 -21.46
N LYS A 477 17.47 29.53 -21.50
CA LYS A 477 18.02 30.43 -20.47
C LYS A 477 17.41 30.19 -19.08
N ALA A 478 16.12 29.86 -19.00
CA ALA A 478 15.50 29.46 -17.74
C ALA A 478 16.03 28.09 -17.25
N LEU A 479 16.30 27.16 -18.17
CA LEU A 479 16.89 25.84 -17.86
C LEU A 479 18.34 25.93 -17.36
N GLU A 480 19.14 26.89 -17.83
CA GLU A 480 20.47 27.17 -17.26
C GLU A 480 20.40 27.49 -15.77
N ASN A 481 19.30 28.13 -15.34
CA ASN A 481 19.02 28.43 -13.94
C ASN A 481 18.15 27.36 -13.26
N LYS A 482 17.95 26.19 -13.91
CA LYS A 482 17.12 25.08 -13.45
C LYS A 482 15.68 25.46 -13.12
N ARG A 483 15.12 26.51 -13.73
CA ARG A 483 13.71 26.91 -13.50
C ARG A 483 12.79 26.16 -14.45
N LEU A 484 12.42 24.93 -14.09
CA LEU A 484 11.73 24.01 -15.01
C LEU A 484 10.32 24.47 -15.39
N LYS A 485 9.50 24.90 -14.43
CA LYS A 485 8.13 25.37 -14.71
C LYS A 485 8.13 26.66 -15.56
N GLU A 486 9.07 27.57 -15.30
CA GLU A 486 9.27 28.77 -16.12
C GLU A 486 9.69 28.40 -17.55
N ALA A 487 10.68 27.51 -17.69
CA ALA A 487 11.10 27.02 -19.00
C ALA A 487 9.95 26.36 -19.76
N LEU A 488 9.15 25.53 -19.10
CA LEU A 488 8.00 24.85 -19.70
C LEU A 488 7.03 25.86 -20.32
N SER A 489 6.73 26.96 -19.62
CA SER A 489 5.85 28.01 -20.15
C SER A 489 6.35 28.60 -21.47
N PHE A 490 7.66 28.78 -21.63
CA PHE A 490 8.26 29.25 -22.88
C PHE A 490 8.26 28.17 -23.96
N PHE A 491 8.47 26.90 -23.60
CA PHE A 491 8.39 25.78 -24.55
C PHE A 491 6.96 25.54 -25.03
N ASP A 492 5.94 25.71 -24.19
CA ASP A 492 4.52 25.66 -24.58
C ASP A 492 4.19 26.77 -25.59
N LEU A 493 4.68 27.99 -25.36
CA LEU A 493 4.57 29.08 -26.33
C LEU A 493 5.32 28.77 -27.64
N SER A 494 6.46 28.07 -27.55
CA SER A 494 7.23 27.66 -28.72
C SER A 494 6.47 26.62 -29.54
N LEU A 495 5.95 25.57 -28.92
CA LEU A 495 5.17 24.51 -29.57
C LEU A 495 3.85 25.02 -30.15
N LYS A 496 3.22 26.02 -29.53
CA LYS A 496 2.03 26.67 -30.11
C LYS A 496 2.32 27.32 -31.47
N ASN A 497 3.53 27.84 -31.66
CA ASN A 497 3.94 28.49 -32.92
C ASN A 497 4.62 27.52 -33.90
N SER A 498 5.26 26.44 -33.42
CA SER A 498 5.90 25.42 -34.25
C SER A 498 5.62 24.01 -33.71
N PRO A 499 4.39 23.49 -33.92
CA PRO A 499 3.92 22.24 -33.30
C PRO A 499 4.54 20.96 -33.88
N ASN A 500 5.29 21.05 -34.98
CA ASN A 500 5.94 19.90 -35.63
C ASN A 500 7.48 19.99 -35.57
N ASN A 501 8.03 20.66 -34.56
CA ASN A 501 9.47 20.74 -34.37
C ASN A 501 9.96 19.63 -33.41
N ALA A 502 10.74 18.68 -33.93
CA ALA A 502 11.24 17.53 -33.18
C ALA A 502 12.06 17.94 -31.94
N LEU A 503 12.90 18.98 -32.05
CA LEU A 503 13.75 19.47 -30.97
C LEU A 503 12.94 20.08 -29.83
N LEU A 504 11.91 20.87 -30.15
CA LEU A 504 11.00 21.43 -29.14
C LEU A 504 10.28 20.32 -28.39
N HIS A 505 9.82 19.28 -29.09
CA HIS A 505 9.22 18.11 -28.47
C HIS A 505 10.21 17.38 -27.55
N TYR A 506 11.45 17.14 -27.98
CA TYR A 506 12.48 16.52 -27.14
C TYR A 506 12.71 17.29 -25.83
N ASN A 507 12.97 18.60 -25.92
CA ASN A 507 13.23 19.42 -24.74
C ASN A 507 12.01 19.50 -23.81
N THR A 508 10.81 19.62 -24.38
CA THR A 508 9.56 19.62 -23.59
C THR A 508 9.35 18.28 -22.89
N GLY A 509 9.59 17.15 -23.58
CA GLY A 509 9.55 15.82 -23.00
C GLY A 509 10.52 15.66 -21.83
N LEU A 510 11.75 16.20 -21.97
CA LEU A 510 12.74 16.17 -20.90
C LEU A 510 12.36 17.03 -19.69
N ILE A 511 11.75 18.21 -19.91
CA ILE A 511 11.21 19.02 -18.82
C ILE A 511 10.11 18.25 -18.07
N TYR A 512 9.17 17.66 -18.80
CA TYR A 512 8.11 16.85 -18.19
C TYR A 512 8.65 15.64 -17.43
N ALA A 513 9.69 14.96 -17.95
CA ALA A 513 10.32 13.85 -17.26
C ALA A 513 11.01 14.29 -15.94
N GLN A 514 11.68 15.45 -15.95
CA GLN A 514 12.28 16.04 -14.74
C GLN A 514 11.23 16.58 -13.75
N LEU A 515 10.03 16.91 -14.23
CA LEU A 515 8.84 17.23 -13.44
C LEU A 515 7.99 15.99 -13.10
N GLU A 516 8.48 14.78 -13.41
CA GLU A 516 7.83 13.49 -13.14
C GLU A 516 6.42 13.33 -13.73
N ASN A 517 6.10 14.11 -14.76
CA ASN A 517 4.90 13.93 -15.57
C ASN A 517 5.21 12.99 -16.74
N TYR A 518 5.31 11.69 -16.44
CA TYR A 518 5.82 10.71 -17.39
C TYR A 518 4.89 10.44 -18.58
N HIS A 519 3.57 10.62 -18.42
CA HIS A 519 2.63 10.52 -19.54
C HIS A 519 2.89 11.59 -20.60
N LYS A 520 3.06 12.86 -20.19
CA LYS A 520 3.43 13.92 -21.13
C LYS A 520 4.85 13.74 -21.65
N ALA A 521 5.79 13.32 -20.81
CA ALA A 521 7.15 13.03 -21.24
C ALA A 521 7.20 11.99 -22.37
N TYR A 522 6.53 10.85 -22.17
CA TYR A 522 6.39 9.78 -23.17
C TYR A 522 5.82 10.32 -24.48
N PHE A 523 4.69 11.04 -24.42
CA PHE A 523 4.04 11.64 -25.59
C PHE A 523 5.01 12.55 -26.38
N HIS A 524 5.68 13.46 -25.68
CA HIS A 524 6.59 14.42 -26.33
C HIS A 524 7.84 13.75 -26.90
N PHE A 525 8.43 12.77 -26.21
CA PHE A 525 9.57 12.02 -26.73
C PHE A 525 9.20 11.19 -27.96
N LEU A 526 8.08 10.47 -27.91
CA LEU A 526 7.62 9.69 -29.05
C LEU A 526 7.30 10.60 -30.25
N ARG A 527 6.68 11.76 -30.01
CA ARG A 527 6.43 12.76 -31.06
C ARG A 527 7.73 13.31 -31.64
N ALA A 528 8.74 13.57 -30.82
CA ALA A 528 10.07 14.01 -31.30
C ALA A 528 10.70 12.96 -32.22
N PHE A 529 10.64 11.68 -31.84
CA PHE A 529 11.15 10.58 -32.65
C PHE A 529 10.38 10.40 -33.97
N HIS A 530 9.05 10.49 -33.96
CA HIS A 530 8.26 10.41 -35.20
C HIS A 530 8.53 11.59 -36.17
N LEU A 531 8.84 12.77 -35.64
CA LEU A 531 9.20 13.93 -36.45
C LEU A 531 10.64 13.85 -36.99
N ASN A 532 11.52 13.12 -36.30
CA ASN A 532 12.90 12.86 -36.73
C ASN A 532 13.34 11.45 -36.28
N SER A 533 13.19 10.47 -37.16
CA SER A 533 13.52 9.06 -36.88
C SER A 533 15.02 8.80 -36.70
N ALA A 534 15.89 9.73 -37.08
CA ALA A 534 17.32 9.63 -36.80
C ALA A 534 17.66 9.98 -35.33
N ASP A 535 16.70 10.52 -34.56
CA ASP A 535 16.88 10.89 -33.16
C ASP A 535 16.58 9.73 -32.20
N TYR A 536 17.45 8.71 -32.22
CA TYR A 536 17.36 7.54 -31.34
C TYR A 536 17.28 7.89 -29.85
N LEU A 537 17.84 9.02 -29.41
CA LEU A 537 17.77 9.43 -28.00
C LEU A 537 16.33 9.73 -27.58
N SER A 538 15.51 10.31 -28.47
CA SER A 538 14.09 10.52 -28.22
C SER A 538 13.33 9.20 -28.05
N ALA A 539 13.57 8.22 -28.93
CA ALA A 539 12.95 6.90 -28.78
C ALA A 539 13.36 6.20 -27.48
N ILE A 540 14.66 6.24 -27.14
CA ILE A 540 15.18 5.72 -25.88
C ILE A 540 14.47 6.39 -24.70
N PHE A 541 14.37 7.72 -24.68
CA PHE A 541 13.69 8.43 -23.60
C PHE A 541 12.17 8.19 -23.55
N ALA A 542 11.53 7.93 -24.69
CA ALA A 542 10.16 7.43 -24.70
C ALA A 542 10.06 6.07 -24.01
N ILE A 543 10.97 5.12 -24.28
CA ILE A 543 11.02 3.81 -23.59
C ILE A 543 11.31 3.97 -22.08
N LEU A 544 12.15 4.93 -21.69
CA LEU A 544 12.40 5.20 -20.26
C LEU A 544 11.16 5.77 -19.57
N ALA A 545 10.41 6.64 -20.25
CA ALA A 545 9.18 7.23 -19.72
C ALA A 545 8.04 6.20 -19.68
N SER A 546 7.95 5.30 -20.67
CA SER A 546 6.92 4.26 -20.75
C SER A 546 6.96 3.29 -19.57
N HIS A 547 8.14 3.09 -18.98
CA HIS A 547 8.31 2.31 -17.74
C HIS A 547 7.41 2.80 -16.60
N PHE A 548 7.21 4.11 -16.48
CA PHE A 548 6.36 4.69 -15.43
C PHE A 548 4.88 4.78 -15.80
N THR A 549 4.55 4.68 -17.09
CA THR A 549 3.19 4.81 -17.61
C THR A 549 2.58 3.47 -18.03
N HIS A 550 3.38 2.40 -17.99
CA HIS A 550 3.03 1.04 -18.41
C HIS A 550 2.57 0.93 -19.87
N GLU A 551 3.12 1.78 -20.74
CA GLU A 551 2.92 1.69 -22.19
C GLU A 551 3.81 0.58 -22.75
N ASP A 552 3.28 -0.26 -23.64
CA ASP A 552 4.08 -1.32 -24.27
C ASP A 552 4.98 -0.72 -25.34
N THR A 553 6.29 -0.75 -25.07
CA THR A 553 7.34 -0.27 -25.99
C THR A 553 8.24 -1.39 -26.49
N THR A 554 7.80 -2.65 -26.41
CA THR A 554 8.58 -3.81 -26.84
C THR A 554 8.95 -3.71 -28.32
N GLU A 555 7.97 -3.35 -29.16
CA GLU A 555 8.16 -3.21 -30.61
C GLU A 555 9.06 -2.01 -30.94
N LEU A 556 8.87 -0.87 -30.28
CA LEU A 556 9.74 0.29 -30.44
C LEU A 556 11.19 -0.03 -30.08
N LEU A 557 11.43 -0.75 -28.97
CA LEU A 557 12.76 -1.18 -28.57
C LEU A 557 13.39 -2.11 -29.62
N ARG A 558 12.60 -3.03 -30.18
CA ARG A 558 13.05 -3.93 -31.25
C ARG A 558 13.44 -3.14 -32.50
N GLU A 559 12.57 -2.27 -32.98
CA GLU A 559 12.79 -1.42 -34.16
C GLU A 559 14.08 -0.61 -34.02
N ILE A 560 14.25 0.11 -32.91
CA ILE A 560 15.46 0.91 -32.72
C ILE A 560 16.70 0.04 -32.59
N THR A 561 16.61 -1.17 -32.01
CA THR A 561 17.78 -2.06 -31.87
C THR A 561 18.23 -2.62 -33.21
N GLU A 562 17.29 -2.99 -34.09
CA GLU A 562 17.58 -3.54 -35.42
C GLU A 562 18.13 -2.47 -36.37
N ASN A 563 17.48 -1.31 -36.41
CA ASN A 563 17.83 -0.21 -37.32
C ASN A 563 19.10 0.54 -36.88
N PHE A 564 19.51 0.42 -35.62
CA PHE A 564 20.67 1.16 -35.10
C PHE A 564 21.97 0.84 -35.86
N TYR A 565 22.17 -0.40 -36.28
CA TYR A 565 23.44 -0.81 -36.91
C TYR A 565 23.58 -0.39 -38.37
N SER A 566 22.46 -0.15 -39.06
CA SER A 566 22.45 0.35 -40.45
C SER A 566 22.52 1.88 -40.53
N GLN A 567 22.34 2.58 -39.41
CA GLN A 567 22.42 4.03 -39.36
C GLN A 567 23.87 4.53 -39.45
N ASP A 568 24.11 5.49 -40.34
CA ASP A 568 25.36 6.23 -40.39
C ASP A 568 25.36 7.34 -39.32
N PHE A 569 26.35 7.28 -38.43
CA PHE A 569 26.55 8.26 -37.36
C PHE A 569 27.73 9.16 -37.69
N SER A 570 27.51 10.48 -37.67
CA SER A 570 28.58 11.47 -37.88
C SER A 570 29.57 11.56 -36.71
N SER A 571 29.22 11.03 -35.53
CA SER A 571 30.06 11.05 -34.34
C SER A 571 30.22 9.64 -33.73
N PRO A 572 31.44 9.11 -33.63
CA PRO A 572 31.70 7.84 -32.94
C PRO A 572 31.26 7.86 -31.48
N THR A 573 31.40 9.00 -30.80
CA THR A 573 30.96 9.19 -29.41
C THR A 573 29.44 9.14 -29.30
N GLN A 574 28.71 9.73 -30.25
CA GLN A 574 27.25 9.66 -30.28
C GLN A 574 26.78 8.21 -30.50
N LYS A 575 27.40 7.49 -31.45
CA LYS A 575 27.13 6.08 -31.68
C LYS A 575 27.35 5.27 -30.39
N ALA A 576 28.51 5.42 -29.75
CA ALA A 576 28.84 4.68 -28.53
C ALA A 576 27.89 4.99 -27.36
N LEU A 577 27.50 6.26 -27.16
CA LEU A 577 26.52 6.65 -26.15
C LEU A 577 25.18 5.94 -26.37
N LEU A 578 24.64 6.01 -27.59
CA LEU A 578 23.34 5.43 -27.91
C LEU A 578 23.40 3.90 -27.84
N SER A 579 24.49 3.27 -28.31
CA SER A 579 24.71 1.83 -28.14
C SER A 579 24.70 1.43 -26.66
N SER A 580 25.32 2.24 -25.79
CA SER A 580 25.35 1.98 -24.34
C SER A 580 23.94 2.06 -23.73
N LEU A 581 23.14 3.05 -24.12
CA LEU A 581 21.75 3.16 -23.65
C LEU A 581 20.87 2.01 -24.16
N ILE A 582 20.99 1.63 -25.43
CA ILE A 582 20.26 0.48 -26.01
C ILE A 582 20.70 -0.82 -25.34
N ALA A 583 21.98 -0.99 -25.04
CA ALA A 583 22.49 -2.14 -24.30
C ALA A 583 21.88 -2.22 -22.89
N TYR A 584 21.78 -1.09 -22.19
CA TYR A 584 21.13 -1.01 -20.89
C TYR A 584 19.66 -1.43 -20.95
N LEU A 585 18.90 -0.91 -21.93
CA LEU A 585 17.51 -1.28 -22.16
C LEU A 585 17.35 -2.78 -22.46
N ASN A 586 18.30 -3.38 -23.17
CA ASN A 586 18.36 -4.81 -23.45
C ASN A 586 19.00 -5.64 -22.32
N TYR A 587 19.02 -5.14 -21.08
CA TYR A 587 19.49 -5.85 -19.88
C TYR A 587 20.94 -6.35 -19.94
N ARG A 588 21.81 -5.69 -20.72
CA ARG A 588 23.25 -5.97 -20.68
C ARG A 588 23.88 -5.23 -19.50
N THR A 589 24.29 -5.96 -18.47
CA THR A 589 24.86 -5.39 -17.23
C THR A 589 26.37 -5.14 -17.30
N ASN A 590 27.09 -5.95 -18.09
CA ASN A 590 28.53 -5.81 -18.31
C ASN A 590 28.77 -5.12 -19.66
N TRP A 591 28.68 -3.79 -19.68
CA TRP A 591 28.91 -2.98 -20.88
C TRP A 591 30.18 -2.14 -20.74
N ASP A 592 30.99 -2.10 -21.80
CA ASP A 592 32.25 -1.35 -21.81
C ASP A 592 32.00 0.15 -22.05
N MET A 593 32.45 0.97 -21.11
CA MET A 593 32.36 2.42 -21.13
C MET A 593 33.69 3.10 -21.53
N ASP A 594 34.68 2.36 -22.04
CA ASP A 594 36.00 2.88 -22.41
C ASP A 594 35.95 4.01 -23.45
N TRP A 595 34.90 4.07 -24.27
CA TRP A 595 34.66 5.18 -25.21
C TRP A 595 34.60 6.54 -24.51
N LEU A 596 34.23 6.59 -23.23
CA LEU A 596 34.17 7.81 -22.43
C LEU A 596 35.56 8.43 -22.26
N LYS A 597 36.63 7.63 -22.16
CA LYS A 597 38.02 8.11 -22.04
C LYS A 597 38.41 8.97 -23.25
N ASN A 598 38.01 8.51 -24.44
CA ASN A 598 38.34 9.08 -25.75
C ASN A 598 37.28 10.08 -26.26
N ALA A 599 36.20 10.32 -25.52
CA ALA A 599 35.18 11.28 -25.91
C ALA A 599 35.79 12.70 -26.01
N PRO A 600 35.61 13.42 -27.14
CA PRO A 600 36.23 14.72 -27.35
C PRO A 600 35.71 15.78 -26.36
N LYS A 601 34.45 15.65 -25.94
CA LYS A 601 33.84 16.46 -24.89
C LYS A 601 33.10 15.55 -23.92
N LYS A 602 33.53 15.56 -22.67
CA LYS A 602 32.88 14.82 -21.58
C LYS A 602 31.77 15.71 -20.99
N ILE A 603 30.57 15.15 -20.84
CA ILE A 603 29.40 15.83 -20.25
C ILE A 603 28.88 15.04 -19.05
N PRO A 604 28.14 15.68 -18.11
CA PRO A 604 27.63 14.99 -16.92
C PRO A 604 26.84 13.72 -17.25
N PHE A 605 26.04 13.74 -18.31
CA PHE A 605 25.25 12.57 -18.73
C PHE A 605 26.08 11.31 -18.96
N TYR A 606 27.33 11.43 -19.43
CA TYR A 606 28.19 10.28 -19.68
C TYR A 606 28.60 9.60 -18.37
N TYR A 607 28.94 10.40 -17.35
CA TYR A 607 29.28 9.89 -16.03
C TYR A 607 28.06 9.39 -15.26
N ALA A 608 26.87 9.95 -15.50
CA ALA A 608 25.64 9.39 -14.98
C ALA A 608 25.38 7.99 -15.54
N LEU A 609 25.58 7.79 -16.85
CA LEU A 609 25.46 6.46 -17.48
C LEU A 609 26.55 5.49 -17.00
N GLU A 610 27.79 5.96 -16.81
CA GLU A 610 28.87 5.16 -16.21
C GLU A 610 28.51 4.71 -14.79
N ALA A 611 27.95 5.60 -13.97
CA ALA A 611 27.48 5.26 -12.62
C ALA A 611 26.35 4.21 -12.64
N VAL A 612 25.47 4.26 -13.65
CA VAL A 612 24.41 3.26 -13.86
C VAL A 612 25.01 1.89 -14.13
N PHE A 613 25.97 1.78 -15.06
CA PHE A 613 26.63 0.50 -15.32
C PHE A 613 27.48 0.02 -14.14
N ALA A 614 28.15 0.93 -13.43
CA ALA A 614 28.89 0.61 -12.20
C ALA A 614 27.97 0.04 -11.10
N LYS A 615 26.72 0.52 -11.01
CA LYS A 615 25.71 -0.05 -10.11
C LYS A 615 25.33 -1.47 -10.53
N GLU A 616 24.99 -1.69 -11.79
CA GLU A 616 24.58 -3.01 -12.29
C GLU A 616 25.70 -4.06 -12.17
N SER A 617 26.96 -3.66 -12.40
CA SER A 617 28.13 -4.52 -12.24
C SER A 617 28.63 -4.63 -10.80
N LYS A 618 28.02 -3.90 -9.86
CA LYS A 618 28.43 -3.78 -8.45
C LYS A 618 29.87 -3.29 -8.27
N ASP A 619 30.39 -2.51 -9.22
CA ASP A 619 31.71 -1.87 -9.14
C ASP A 619 31.64 -0.59 -8.31
N LYS A 620 31.85 -0.74 -7.00
CA LYS A 620 31.87 0.38 -6.04
C LYS A 620 32.92 1.43 -6.39
N LYS A 621 34.10 1.03 -6.87
CA LYS A 621 35.21 1.96 -7.14
C LYS A 621 34.88 2.84 -8.34
N LEU A 622 34.35 2.23 -9.41
CA LEU A 622 33.90 2.97 -10.58
C LEU A 622 32.74 3.91 -10.20
N MET A 623 31.78 3.46 -9.40
CA MET A 623 30.67 4.29 -8.94
C MET A 623 31.14 5.56 -8.19
N VAL A 624 32.11 5.41 -7.27
CA VAL A 624 32.74 6.55 -6.57
C VAL A 624 33.44 7.49 -7.54
N GLN A 625 34.14 6.96 -8.54
CA GLN A 625 34.80 7.77 -9.56
C GLN A 625 33.79 8.54 -10.41
N SER A 626 32.72 7.89 -10.87
CA SER A 626 31.67 8.49 -11.70
C SER A 626 30.97 9.64 -10.96
N PHE A 627 30.50 9.43 -9.73
CA PHE A 627 29.91 10.51 -8.93
C PHE A 627 30.94 11.57 -8.51
N GLY A 628 32.21 11.20 -8.35
CA GLY A 628 33.29 12.16 -8.14
C GLY A 628 33.50 13.08 -9.34
N ASN A 629 33.40 12.56 -10.56
CA ASN A 629 33.44 13.36 -11.78
C ASN A 629 32.21 14.25 -11.92
N LEU A 630 31.01 13.73 -11.64
CA LEU A 630 29.77 14.53 -11.59
C LEU A 630 29.90 15.69 -10.61
N LYS A 631 30.33 15.44 -9.37
CA LYS A 631 30.57 16.48 -8.35
C LYS A 631 31.58 17.53 -8.82
N LYS A 632 32.66 17.15 -9.51
CA LYS A 632 33.63 18.11 -10.06
C LYS A 632 33.03 18.98 -11.16
N MET A 633 32.20 18.41 -12.03
CA MET A 633 31.56 19.13 -13.13
C MET A 633 30.39 20.01 -12.66
N LEU A 634 29.71 19.57 -11.61
CA LEU A 634 28.50 20.18 -11.06
C LEU A 634 28.67 20.40 -9.55
N PRO A 635 29.60 21.28 -9.11
CA PRO A 635 29.98 21.41 -7.71
C PRO A 635 28.85 21.90 -6.81
N LYS A 636 27.85 22.58 -7.36
CA LYS A 636 26.68 23.10 -6.63
C LYS A 636 25.43 22.23 -6.75
N ASP A 637 25.51 21.11 -7.46
CA ASP A 637 24.37 20.24 -7.71
C ASP A 637 24.13 19.30 -6.52
N LEU A 638 22.89 19.30 -6.00
CA LEU A 638 22.53 18.53 -4.82
C LEU A 638 22.75 17.03 -5.03
N ILE A 639 22.22 16.47 -6.12
CA ILE A 639 22.25 15.04 -6.40
C ILE A 639 23.71 14.57 -6.58
N SER A 640 24.51 15.28 -7.36
CA SER A 640 25.92 14.94 -7.59
C SER A 640 26.73 14.88 -6.29
N ASN A 641 26.51 15.85 -5.38
CA ASN A 641 27.20 15.89 -4.09
C ASN A 641 26.69 14.82 -3.13
N ILE A 642 25.37 14.70 -2.94
CA ILE A 642 24.77 13.68 -2.06
C ILE A 642 25.24 12.29 -2.46
N PHE A 643 25.12 11.94 -3.74
CA PHE A 643 25.47 10.60 -4.18
C PHE A 643 26.97 10.34 -4.06
N TYR A 644 27.83 11.31 -4.35
CA TYR A 644 29.27 11.16 -4.10
C TYR A 644 29.56 10.87 -2.63
N GLU A 645 28.99 11.63 -1.70
CA GLU A 645 29.18 11.39 -0.26
C GLU A 645 28.68 9.99 0.12
N ILE A 646 27.51 9.62 -0.36
CA ILE A 646 26.93 8.31 -0.07
C ILE A 646 27.82 7.16 -0.58
N VAL A 647 28.21 7.18 -1.84
CA VAL A 647 28.94 6.04 -2.44
C VAL A 647 30.38 5.95 -1.91
N SER A 648 30.97 7.08 -1.49
CA SER A 648 32.35 7.14 -1.00
C SER A 648 32.54 6.46 0.35
N TYR A 649 31.47 6.30 1.12
CA TYR A 649 31.55 5.82 2.50
C TYR A 649 30.66 4.60 2.78
N TYR A 650 30.10 3.99 1.71
CA TYR A 650 29.25 2.78 1.72
C TYR A 650 29.52 1.88 2.95
N ASP A 651 28.48 1.66 3.77
CA ASP A 651 28.47 0.94 5.07
C ASP A 651 28.80 1.75 6.36
N ALA A 652 29.17 3.05 6.31
CA ALA A 652 29.50 3.86 7.50
C ALA A 652 28.39 4.84 8.00
N SER A 653 27.37 4.33 8.71
CA SER A 653 26.13 5.06 9.08
C SER A 653 26.30 6.46 9.72
N ILE A 654 27.24 6.63 10.66
CA ILE A 654 27.37 7.89 11.44
C ILE A 654 28.09 8.98 10.63
N ARG A 655 29.17 8.64 9.92
CA ARG A 655 29.94 9.62 9.13
C ARG A 655 29.10 10.19 7.97
N HIS A 656 28.19 9.40 7.41
CA HIS A 656 27.24 9.84 6.38
C HIS A 656 26.28 10.90 6.87
N THR A 657 25.70 10.67 8.06
CA THR A 657 24.68 11.57 8.61
C THR A 657 25.27 12.97 8.83
N LEU A 658 26.53 13.04 9.31
CA LEU A 658 27.24 14.29 9.50
C LEU A 658 27.66 14.94 8.18
N SER A 659 28.18 14.18 7.21
CA SER A 659 28.57 14.76 5.90
C SER A 659 27.36 15.30 5.14
N ILE A 660 26.22 14.59 5.17
CA ILE A 660 24.96 15.05 4.57
C ILE A 660 24.44 16.30 5.31
N TYR A 661 24.43 16.31 6.64
CA TYR A 661 24.03 17.48 7.41
C TYR A 661 24.88 18.72 7.06
N THR A 662 26.21 18.59 7.08
CA THR A 662 27.11 19.70 6.71
C THR A 662 26.94 20.14 5.26
N LEU A 663 26.57 19.23 4.35
CA LEU A 663 26.29 19.58 2.96
C LEU A 663 25.03 20.44 2.86
N LEU A 664 23.94 20.02 3.51
CA LEU A 664 22.65 20.72 3.50
C LEU A 664 22.71 22.10 4.19
N ASP A 665 23.50 22.21 5.25
CA ASP A 665 23.71 23.46 6.00
C ASP A 665 24.69 24.42 5.29
N SER A 666 25.48 23.92 4.34
CA SER A 666 26.47 24.73 3.64
C SER A 666 25.89 25.51 2.46
N HIS A 667 26.46 26.69 2.19
CA HIS A 667 26.23 27.45 0.95
C HIS A 667 26.87 26.79 -0.31
N LYS A 668 27.30 25.52 -0.21
CA LYS A 668 27.95 24.79 -1.32
C LYS A 668 26.94 24.32 -2.36
N ILE A 669 25.70 24.04 -1.95
CA ILE A 669 24.63 23.62 -2.86
C ILE A 669 23.81 24.83 -3.32
N SER A 670 23.44 24.83 -4.59
CA SER A 670 22.53 25.83 -5.15
C SER A 670 21.10 25.53 -4.74
N TRP A 671 20.66 26.16 -3.64
CA TRP A 671 19.34 25.90 -3.07
C TRP A 671 18.19 26.34 -3.99
N ASP A 672 18.28 27.52 -4.62
CA ASP A 672 17.28 27.97 -5.60
C ASP A 672 17.15 26.99 -6.79
N GLN A 673 18.28 26.51 -7.33
CA GLN A 673 18.27 25.55 -8.43
C GLN A 673 17.71 24.19 -8.00
N THR A 674 17.90 23.80 -6.74
CA THR A 674 17.31 22.57 -6.19
C THR A 674 15.79 22.70 -6.10
N MET A 675 15.31 23.81 -5.56
CA MET A 675 13.88 24.02 -5.28
C MET A 675 13.07 24.28 -6.54
N GLN A 676 13.63 24.96 -7.53
CA GLN A 676 12.96 25.26 -8.81
C GLN A 676 13.27 24.22 -9.90
N GLY A 677 14.25 23.34 -9.64
CA GLY A 677 14.75 22.30 -10.54
C GLY A 677 13.94 21.01 -10.56
N PRO A 678 14.58 19.89 -10.99
CA PRO A 678 13.95 18.59 -11.07
C PRO A 678 13.36 18.13 -9.72
N ILE A 679 12.21 17.46 -9.77
CA ILE A 679 11.49 17.00 -8.58
C ILE A 679 12.33 16.02 -7.76
N LEU A 680 13.15 15.21 -8.44
CA LEU A 680 14.12 14.33 -7.78
C LEU A 680 14.99 15.08 -6.75
N GLY A 681 15.52 16.25 -7.11
CA GLY A 681 16.34 17.07 -6.21
C GLY A 681 15.55 17.58 -4.99
N ARG A 682 14.33 18.05 -5.22
CA ARG A 682 13.40 18.54 -4.19
C ARG A 682 13.07 17.48 -3.15
N HIS A 683 12.71 16.29 -3.62
CA HIS A 683 12.39 15.15 -2.76
C HIS A 683 13.62 14.68 -1.99
N PHE A 684 14.78 14.59 -2.64
CA PHE A 684 16.03 14.24 -1.98
C PHE A 684 16.40 15.26 -0.88
N TYR A 685 16.23 16.55 -1.11
CA TYR A 685 16.51 17.56 -0.09
C TYR A 685 15.68 17.34 1.18
N THR A 686 14.37 17.14 1.02
CA THR A 686 13.46 16.89 2.15
C THR A 686 13.77 15.56 2.83
N TYR A 687 13.97 14.51 2.04
CA TYR A 687 14.25 13.16 2.54
C TYR A 687 15.57 13.09 3.32
N MET A 688 16.62 13.73 2.81
CA MET A 688 17.88 13.86 3.54
C MET A 688 17.70 14.67 4.82
N GLY A 689 16.93 15.76 4.78
CA GLY A 689 16.58 16.56 5.95
C GLY A 689 15.91 15.71 7.04
N PHE A 690 14.98 14.83 6.66
CA PHE A 690 14.37 13.88 7.59
C PHE A 690 15.40 12.91 8.19
N MET A 691 16.27 12.33 7.35
CA MET A 691 17.32 11.40 7.79
C MET A 691 18.39 12.04 8.69
N VAL A 692 18.62 13.35 8.60
CA VAL A 692 19.61 14.04 9.45
C VAL A 692 18.97 14.91 10.54
N ASN A 693 17.64 14.90 10.67
CA ASN A 693 16.87 15.70 11.63
C ASN A 693 17.01 17.23 11.45
N ASP A 694 16.96 17.68 10.19
CA ASP A 694 17.11 19.08 9.78
C ASP A 694 15.79 19.72 9.30
N LEU A 695 14.66 19.01 9.36
CA LEU A 695 13.38 19.48 8.79
C LEU A 695 12.90 20.82 9.37
N ASP A 696 13.10 21.08 10.67
CA ASP A 696 12.71 22.36 11.29
C ASP A 696 13.53 23.55 10.77
N HIS A 697 14.78 23.32 10.39
CA HIS A 697 15.62 24.35 9.77
C HIS A 697 15.20 24.57 8.32
N GLN A 698 14.98 23.49 7.56
CA GLN A 698 14.47 23.56 6.18
C GLN A 698 13.13 24.30 6.10
N GLU A 699 12.22 24.02 7.02
CA GLU A 699 10.94 24.72 7.14
C GLU A 699 11.13 26.23 7.30
N LYS A 700 11.99 26.67 8.23
CA LYS A 700 12.26 28.10 8.46
C LYS A 700 12.84 28.78 7.22
N LEU A 701 13.79 28.14 6.53
CA LEU A 701 14.37 28.68 5.30
C LEU A 701 13.32 28.83 4.20
N LEU A 702 12.47 27.82 4.02
CA LEU A 702 11.36 27.86 3.05
C LEU A 702 10.36 28.98 3.39
N GLU A 703 9.95 29.11 4.65
CA GLU A 703 9.04 30.17 5.08
C GLU A 703 9.63 31.57 4.88
N GLN A 704 10.90 31.77 5.21
CA GLN A 704 11.60 33.03 4.97
C GLN A 704 11.67 33.36 3.48
N LYS A 705 12.01 32.37 2.64
CA LYS A 705 12.06 32.54 1.19
C LYS A 705 10.70 32.90 0.61
N ILE A 706 9.64 32.21 1.03
CA ILE A 706 8.27 32.50 0.60
C ILE A 706 7.86 33.91 1.02
N ALA A 707 8.19 34.32 2.24
CA ALA A 707 7.90 35.67 2.74
C ALA A 707 8.70 36.77 2.01
N SER A 708 9.85 36.44 1.42
CA SER A 708 10.68 37.38 0.66
C SER A 708 10.35 37.45 -0.84
N LEU A 709 9.40 36.64 -1.34
CA LEU A 709 9.04 36.64 -2.77
C LEU A 709 8.39 37.98 -3.14
N GLU A 710 8.82 38.54 -4.26
CA GLU A 710 8.27 39.77 -4.83
C GLU A 710 6.89 39.52 -5.47
N GLU A 711 6.10 40.58 -5.61
CA GLU A 711 4.80 40.51 -6.26
C GLU A 711 4.95 40.04 -7.72
N GLY A 712 4.28 38.93 -8.07
CA GLY A 712 4.37 38.28 -9.38
C GLY A 712 5.33 37.08 -9.45
N GLN A 713 6.15 36.81 -8.42
CA GLN A 713 6.92 35.56 -8.34
C GLN A 713 6.03 34.39 -7.91
N ALA A 714 6.04 33.30 -8.69
CA ALA A 714 5.22 32.12 -8.39
C ALA A 714 5.77 31.36 -7.16
N PRO A 715 4.97 31.19 -6.09
CA PRO A 715 5.43 30.54 -4.86
C PRO A 715 5.33 29.00 -4.92
N ASN A 716 4.77 28.44 -6.00
CA ASN A 716 4.34 27.04 -6.08
C ASN A 716 5.44 26.04 -5.70
N ASP A 717 6.64 26.17 -6.29
CA ASP A 717 7.73 25.24 -6.05
C ASP A 717 8.20 25.25 -4.59
N TRP A 718 8.20 26.43 -3.95
CA TRP A 718 8.59 26.61 -2.55
C TRP A 718 7.53 26.08 -1.59
N LEU A 719 6.25 26.41 -1.86
CA LEU A 719 5.11 25.94 -1.08
C LEU A 719 4.97 24.42 -1.15
N GLU A 720 5.23 23.83 -2.31
CA GLU A 720 5.20 22.38 -2.48
C GLU A 720 6.25 21.70 -1.62
N ASN A 721 7.48 22.20 -1.62
CA ASN A 721 8.54 21.68 -0.74
C ASN A 721 8.19 21.88 0.74
N LEU A 722 7.61 23.01 1.12
CA LEU A 722 7.15 23.25 2.49
C LEU A 722 6.04 22.26 2.90
N ALA A 723 5.12 21.93 1.99
CA ALA A 723 4.09 20.93 2.21
C ALA A 723 4.69 19.53 2.39
N LEU A 724 5.72 19.20 1.61
CA LEU A 724 6.45 17.93 1.73
C LEU A 724 7.23 17.85 3.05
N VAL A 725 7.94 18.90 3.44
CA VAL A 725 8.62 18.99 4.75
C VAL A 725 7.61 18.83 5.88
N SER A 726 6.47 19.52 5.81
CA SER A 726 5.39 19.42 6.81
C SER A 726 4.83 17.99 6.92
N LEU A 727 4.72 17.27 5.79
CA LEU A 727 4.30 15.87 5.75
C LEU A 727 5.31 14.97 6.49
N PHE A 728 6.61 15.09 6.20
CA PHE A 728 7.66 14.31 6.88
C PHE A 728 7.84 14.68 8.36
N GLN A 729 7.50 15.91 8.77
CA GLN A 729 7.45 16.31 10.19
C GLN A 729 6.23 15.73 10.93
N GLY A 730 5.29 15.06 10.25
CA GLY A 730 4.03 14.63 10.84
C GLY A 730 3.03 15.76 11.10
N ARG A 731 3.26 16.97 10.57
CA ARG A 731 2.37 18.14 10.69
C ARG A 731 1.31 18.09 9.59
N TYR A 732 0.48 17.05 9.62
CA TYR A 732 -0.42 16.72 8.52
C TYR A 732 -1.45 17.81 8.22
N GLU A 733 -1.97 18.51 9.23
CA GLU A 733 -2.94 19.60 9.01
C GLU A 733 -2.30 20.73 8.20
N LYS A 734 -1.07 21.12 8.55
CA LYS A 734 -0.29 22.12 7.81
C LYS A 734 -0.02 21.67 6.38
N ALA A 735 0.45 20.43 6.20
CA ALA A 735 0.70 19.86 4.88
C ALA A 735 -0.57 19.86 4.00
N SER A 736 -1.72 19.44 4.55
CA SER A 736 -2.98 19.38 3.80
C SER A 736 -3.48 20.76 3.38
N ALA A 737 -3.34 21.77 4.25
CA ALA A 737 -3.69 23.15 3.92
C ALA A 737 -2.81 23.72 2.80
N LEU A 738 -1.50 23.42 2.82
CA LEU A 738 -0.57 23.85 1.79
C LEU A 738 -0.86 23.17 0.44
N TYR A 739 -1.10 21.85 0.42
CA TYR A 739 -1.50 21.16 -0.82
C TYR A 739 -2.84 21.65 -1.36
N GLN A 740 -3.81 21.91 -0.49
CA GLN A 740 -5.09 22.48 -0.91
C GLN A 740 -4.91 23.87 -1.52
N ASN A 741 -4.08 24.73 -0.92
CA ASN A 741 -3.77 26.04 -1.47
C ASN A 741 -3.12 25.93 -2.87
N LEU A 742 -2.12 25.06 -3.01
CA LEU A 742 -1.45 24.80 -4.29
C LEU A 742 -2.44 24.40 -5.39
N ILE A 743 -3.34 23.45 -5.08
CA ILE A 743 -4.24 22.89 -6.10
C ILE A 743 -5.43 23.81 -6.37
N SER A 744 -6.07 24.36 -5.33
CA SER A 744 -7.32 25.14 -5.48
C SER A 744 -7.08 26.62 -5.75
N ASP A 745 -6.19 27.25 -4.99
CA ASP A 745 -6.00 28.71 -5.05
C ASP A 745 -4.99 29.07 -6.14
N LEU A 746 -3.86 28.36 -6.18
CA LEU A 746 -2.79 28.57 -7.16
C LEU A 746 -2.99 27.77 -8.46
N LYS A 747 -4.03 26.92 -8.51
CA LYS A 747 -4.42 26.13 -9.69
C LYS A 747 -3.30 25.24 -10.23
N ASP A 748 -2.43 24.76 -9.36
CA ASP A 748 -1.39 23.78 -9.68
C ASP A 748 -2.04 22.39 -9.77
N ASN A 749 -2.42 21.99 -10.99
CA ASN A 749 -3.23 20.81 -11.26
C ASN A 749 -2.39 19.54 -11.47
N GLU A 750 -1.13 19.49 -11.02
CA GLU A 750 -0.30 18.31 -11.17
C GLU A 750 -0.84 17.12 -10.35
N VAL A 751 -0.95 15.95 -10.99
CA VAL A 751 -1.50 14.73 -10.38
C VAL A 751 -0.76 14.32 -9.11
N ARG A 752 0.56 14.48 -9.10
CA ARG A 752 1.40 14.20 -7.93
C ARG A 752 0.98 15.02 -6.70
N LEU A 753 0.53 16.27 -6.86
CA LEU A 753 0.05 17.08 -5.74
C LEU A 753 -1.24 16.49 -5.16
N LYS A 754 -2.13 15.97 -6.00
CA LYS A 754 -3.36 15.30 -5.58
C LYS A 754 -3.06 13.98 -4.84
N ILE A 755 -2.05 13.23 -5.28
CA ILE A 755 -1.55 12.04 -4.57
C ILE A 755 -1.02 12.42 -3.19
N LEU A 756 -0.17 13.45 -3.08
CA LEU A 756 0.40 13.89 -1.80
C LEU A 756 -0.65 14.51 -0.86
N ALA A 757 -1.66 15.20 -1.41
CA ALA A 757 -2.82 15.65 -0.65
C ALA A 757 -3.61 14.44 -0.10
N GLY A 758 -3.93 13.47 -0.95
CA GLY A 758 -4.61 12.23 -0.55
C GLY A 758 -3.85 11.46 0.53
N LEU A 759 -2.53 11.34 0.37
CA LEU A 759 -1.61 10.76 1.35
C LEU A 759 -1.68 11.47 2.70
N THR A 760 -1.65 12.80 2.69
CA THR A 760 -1.74 13.61 3.90
C THR A 760 -3.08 13.42 4.61
N TYR A 761 -4.18 13.33 3.87
CA TYR A 761 -5.50 13.07 4.46
C TYR A 761 -5.65 11.64 5.00
N ILE A 762 -5.01 10.64 4.38
CA ILE A 762 -4.93 9.29 4.94
C ILE A 762 -4.16 9.32 6.28
N ALA A 763 -3.06 10.04 6.36
CA ALA A 763 -2.30 10.20 7.61
C ALA A 763 -3.14 10.81 8.75
N GLN A 764 -4.07 11.72 8.40
CA GLN A 764 -5.04 12.31 9.34
C GLN A 764 -6.23 11.38 9.68
N ASN A 765 -6.33 10.19 9.08
CA ASN A 765 -7.52 9.33 9.09
C ASN A 765 -8.77 9.99 8.47
N ASN A 766 -8.60 11.03 7.65
CA ASN A 766 -9.67 11.71 6.94
C ASN A 766 -9.88 11.07 5.56
N TYR A 767 -10.42 9.86 5.58
CA TYR A 767 -10.54 9.00 4.40
C TYR A 767 -11.46 9.57 3.30
N ASN A 768 -12.46 10.39 3.67
CA ASN A 768 -13.37 11.00 2.70
C ASN A 768 -12.66 12.06 1.85
N ASN A 769 -11.89 12.95 2.49
CA ASN A 769 -11.09 13.94 1.74
C ASN A 769 -9.97 13.25 0.96
N ALA A 770 -9.35 12.21 1.52
CA ALA A 770 -8.36 11.42 0.78
C ALA A 770 -8.95 10.84 -0.51
N ALA A 771 -10.11 10.19 -0.42
CA ALA A 771 -10.81 9.64 -1.58
C ALA A 771 -11.13 10.74 -2.61
N LEU A 772 -11.62 11.91 -2.17
CA LEU A 772 -11.91 13.04 -3.07
C LEU A 772 -10.69 13.46 -3.90
N TRP A 773 -9.54 13.68 -3.26
CA TRP A 773 -8.33 14.11 -3.97
C TRP A 773 -7.79 13.04 -4.92
N LEU A 774 -7.84 11.78 -4.50
CA LEU A 774 -7.39 10.66 -5.32
C LEU A 774 -8.33 10.41 -6.50
N GLU A 775 -9.65 10.56 -6.33
CA GLU A 775 -10.61 10.53 -7.43
C GLU A 775 -10.37 11.65 -8.43
N LEU A 776 -10.09 12.88 -7.97
CA LEU A 776 -9.69 13.98 -8.85
C LEU A 776 -8.39 13.71 -9.60
N GLY A 777 -7.43 13.01 -8.98
CA GLY A 777 -6.19 12.60 -9.64
C GLY A 777 -6.44 11.48 -10.67
N LYS A 778 -7.35 10.56 -10.38
CA LYS A 778 -7.78 9.50 -11.30
C LYS A 778 -8.42 10.04 -12.58
N LEU A 779 -9.10 11.19 -12.50
CA LEU A 779 -9.66 11.85 -13.68
C LEU A 779 -8.59 12.35 -14.65
N ASP A 780 -7.44 12.79 -14.13
CA ASP A 780 -6.32 13.25 -14.95
C ASP A 780 -5.47 12.08 -15.48
N GLU A 781 -5.17 11.11 -14.61
CA GLU A 781 -4.39 9.92 -14.93
C GLU A 781 -5.13 8.64 -14.49
N PRO A 782 -6.05 8.13 -15.33
CA PRO A 782 -6.84 6.94 -14.98
C PRO A 782 -5.99 5.69 -14.74
N ASN A 783 -4.80 5.60 -15.32
CA ASN A 783 -3.93 4.42 -15.21
C ASN A 783 -2.88 4.54 -14.09
N ASN A 784 -2.93 5.59 -13.27
CA ASN A 784 -1.97 5.77 -12.18
C ASN A 784 -2.18 4.72 -11.08
N GLU A 785 -1.29 3.74 -11.00
CA GLU A 785 -1.43 2.58 -10.11
C GLU A 785 -1.41 2.96 -8.62
N ASN A 786 -0.71 4.02 -8.24
CA ASN A 786 -0.70 4.50 -6.85
C ASN A 786 -2.06 5.05 -6.43
N ILE A 787 -2.72 5.78 -7.33
CA ILE A 787 -4.08 6.26 -7.12
C ILE A 787 -5.06 5.08 -7.06
N ARG A 788 -4.91 4.11 -7.97
CA ARG A 788 -5.74 2.89 -7.98
C ARG A 788 -5.60 2.12 -6.67
N TYR A 789 -4.38 1.88 -6.21
CA TYR A 789 -4.13 1.17 -4.96
C TYR A 789 -4.73 1.90 -3.75
N ALA A 790 -4.50 3.20 -3.62
CA ALA A 790 -5.02 3.98 -2.51
C ALA A 790 -6.56 4.01 -2.49
N LEU A 791 -7.20 4.21 -3.65
CA LEU A 791 -8.66 4.13 -3.75
C LEU A 791 -9.18 2.73 -3.43
N GLY A 792 -8.49 1.67 -3.88
CA GLY A 792 -8.81 0.29 -3.53
C GLY A 792 -8.88 0.07 -2.02
N LEU A 793 -7.84 0.50 -1.30
CA LEU A 793 -7.79 0.45 0.16
C LEU A 793 -8.90 1.30 0.82
N LEU A 794 -9.18 2.50 0.32
CA LEU A 794 -10.20 3.39 0.86
C LEU A 794 -11.62 2.81 0.67
N TYR A 795 -11.92 2.24 -0.50
CA TYR A 795 -13.22 1.60 -0.77
C TYR A 795 -13.38 0.29 0.01
N GLN A 796 -12.33 -0.51 0.14
CA GLN A 796 -12.35 -1.72 0.96
C GLN A 796 -12.60 -1.39 2.43
N ARG A 797 -11.92 -0.37 2.96
CA ARG A 797 -12.16 0.16 4.32
C ARG A 797 -13.59 0.68 4.51
N LYS A 798 -14.23 1.16 3.46
CA LYS A 798 -15.64 1.59 3.47
C LYS A 798 -16.61 0.39 3.39
N GLY A 799 -16.11 -0.81 3.07
CA GLY A 799 -16.90 -2.02 2.85
C GLY A 799 -17.38 -2.19 1.41
N ASP A 800 -16.96 -1.33 0.48
CA ASP A 800 -17.30 -1.44 -0.94
C ASP A 800 -16.26 -2.31 -1.67
N LEU A 801 -16.37 -3.63 -1.46
CA LEU A 801 -15.44 -4.60 -2.03
C LEU A 801 -15.47 -4.64 -3.56
N LYS A 802 -16.59 -4.29 -4.19
CA LYS A 802 -16.70 -4.24 -5.65
C LYS A 802 -15.90 -3.09 -6.23
N SER A 803 -16.00 -1.89 -5.64
CA SER A 803 -15.16 -0.77 -6.03
C SER A 803 -13.69 -1.06 -5.75
N ALA A 804 -13.36 -1.64 -4.59
CA ALA A 804 -12.00 -2.05 -4.26
C ALA A 804 -11.41 -3.02 -5.29
N LEU A 805 -12.16 -4.07 -5.65
CA LEU A 805 -11.82 -5.04 -6.68
C LEU A 805 -11.49 -4.35 -8.02
N ASN A 806 -12.35 -3.46 -8.49
CA ASN A 806 -12.13 -2.74 -9.75
C ASN A 806 -10.85 -1.90 -9.73
N HIS A 807 -10.51 -1.35 -8.56
CA HIS A 807 -9.30 -0.57 -8.37
C HIS A 807 -8.04 -1.44 -8.36
N PHE A 808 -8.04 -2.57 -7.65
CA PHE A 808 -6.89 -3.48 -7.63
C PHE A 808 -6.66 -4.19 -8.98
N LEU A 809 -7.73 -4.54 -9.71
CA LEU A 809 -7.63 -5.11 -11.07
C LEU A 809 -7.00 -4.15 -12.09
N ALA A 810 -7.07 -2.84 -11.84
CA ALA A 810 -6.49 -1.84 -12.73
C ALA A 810 -4.95 -1.72 -12.59
N ILE A 811 -4.36 -2.35 -11.56
CA ILE A 811 -2.91 -2.37 -11.34
C ILE A 811 -2.32 -3.53 -12.16
N LYS A 812 -1.43 -3.19 -13.09
CA LYS A 812 -0.81 -4.14 -14.03
C LYS A 812 0.58 -4.56 -13.59
N THR A 813 1.27 -3.75 -12.78
CA THR A 813 2.60 -4.07 -12.28
C THR A 813 2.60 -5.33 -11.42
N SER A 814 3.46 -6.29 -11.78
CA SER A 814 3.75 -7.45 -10.95
C SER A 814 4.61 -7.06 -9.75
N ASP A 815 4.35 -7.67 -8.58
CA ASP A 815 4.97 -7.33 -7.30
C ASP A 815 4.90 -5.81 -7.04
N PHE A 816 3.69 -5.26 -7.20
CA PHE A 816 3.43 -3.83 -7.03
C PHE A 816 3.61 -3.43 -5.57
N SER A 817 4.33 -2.34 -5.34
CA SER A 817 4.46 -1.74 -4.02
C SER A 817 4.34 -0.23 -4.15
N SER A 818 3.37 0.35 -3.44
CA SER A 818 3.21 1.80 -3.44
C SER A 818 4.33 2.46 -2.60
N PRO A 819 5.05 3.46 -3.13
CA PRO A 819 5.96 4.27 -2.32
C PRO A 819 5.20 5.20 -1.35
N TYR A 820 3.89 5.37 -1.51
CA TYR A 820 3.09 6.32 -0.75
C TYR A 820 2.19 5.64 0.29
N PHE A 821 1.45 4.60 -0.10
CA PHE A 821 0.33 4.09 0.68
C PHE A 821 0.62 2.68 1.22
N ASP A 822 0.06 2.40 2.39
CA ASP A 822 0.05 1.07 2.99
C ASP A 822 -1.27 0.87 3.75
N PHE A 823 -1.42 -0.23 4.47
CA PHE A 823 -2.54 -0.46 5.37
C PHE A 823 -2.14 -1.35 6.55
N GLU A 824 -2.93 -1.28 7.62
CA GLU A 824 -2.81 -2.16 8.78
C GLU A 824 -4.16 -2.80 9.08
N ILE A 825 -4.18 -3.84 9.94
CA ILE A 825 -5.45 -4.36 10.46
C ILE A 825 -5.93 -3.44 11.58
N ASP A 826 -7.18 -2.99 11.52
CA ASP A 826 -7.84 -2.19 12.54
C ASP A 826 -8.19 -3.06 13.75
N THR A 827 -7.18 -3.32 14.58
CA THR A 827 -7.32 -4.12 15.80
C THR A 827 -8.21 -3.44 16.85
N ASN A 828 -8.39 -2.12 16.79
CA ASN A 828 -9.29 -1.41 17.70
C ASN A 828 -10.75 -1.72 17.34
N LEU A 829 -11.10 -1.65 16.06
CA LEU A 829 -12.42 -2.03 15.58
C LEU A 829 -12.74 -3.50 15.89
N LEU A 830 -11.76 -4.40 15.75
CA LEU A 830 -11.95 -5.81 16.15
C LEU A 830 -12.23 -5.95 17.64
N LYS A 831 -11.49 -5.25 18.51
CA LYS A 831 -11.73 -5.26 19.97
C LYS A 831 -13.10 -4.69 20.34
N GLU A 832 -13.52 -3.61 19.68
CA GLU A 832 -14.84 -3.01 19.89
C GLU A 832 -15.96 -4.00 19.55
N ARG A 833 -15.85 -4.71 18.42
CA ARG A 833 -16.80 -5.76 18.02
C ARG A 833 -16.83 -6.89 19.04
N LEU A 834 -15.65 -7.38 19.45
CA LEU A 834 -15.54 -8.45 20.46
C LEU A 834 -16.19 -8.05 21.79
N ASN A 835 -15.98 -6.81 22.25
CA ASN A 835 -16.59 -6.31 23.48
C ASN A 835 -18.12 -6.12 23.39
N GLN A 836 -18.66 -5.94 22.19
CA GLN A 836 -20.11 -5.88 21.96
C GLN A 836 -20.74 -7.28 22.00
N GLU A 837 -20.02 -8.31 21.55
CA GLU A 837 -20.44 -9.72 21.65
C GLU A 837 -20.37 -10.24 23.10
N LYS A 838 -19.35 -9.84 23.86
CA LYS A 838 -19.08 -10.28 25.25
C LYS A 838 -19.98 -9.70 26.36
N LYS A 839 -21.08 -9.03 26.07
CA LYS A 839 -21.94 -8.42 27.12
C LYS A 839 -22.67 -9.42 28.04
N GLY A 840 -22.17 -10.65 28.20
CA GLY A 840 -22.80 -11.68 29.02
C GLY A 840 -21.94 -12.78 29.67
N GLU A 841 -20.60 -12.85 29.59
CA GLU A 841 -19.90 -14.06 30.09
C GLU A 841 -18.62 -13.81 30.91
N PHE A 842 -18.44 -14.66 31.93
CA PHE A 842 -17.39 -14.68 32.94
C PHE A 842 -16.09 -15.26 32.37
N LEU A 843 -14.98 -14.50 32.51
CA LEU A 843 -13.59 -14.85 32.15
C LEU A 843 -13.38 -15.31 30.70
N GLU A 844 -13.00 -14.37 29.82
CA GLU A 844 -12.54 -14.67 28.45
C GLU A 844 -11.02 -14.89 28.35
#